data_AF-F0RV03-F1
#
_entry.id   AF-F0RV03-F1
#
_cell.length_a   1.000
_cell.length_b   1.000
_cell.length_c   1.000
_cell.angle_alpha   90.00
_cell.angle_beta   90.00
_cell.angle_gamma   90.00
#
_symmetry.space_group_name_H-M   'P 1'
#
loop_
_entity.id
_entity.type
_entity.pdbx_description
1 polymer ?
#
loop_
_entity_poly.entity_id
_entity_poly.type
_entity_poly.pdbx_seq_one_letter_code
_entity_poly.pdbx_strand_id
1 'polypeptide(L)'
;MDSAKSMAKASEFQSAKVIVERYLSLHAEGSYTYRPFMKKGIYRGKDYRYHADLKALLPQAALGTFSYIWGTYEAADQMSLRFALIPYGPVRIYVNNTLAARSDIFSERYRSKQIFDLPLHKGLNDLLLVCENTSGGFGCEFGTWVGKLDYYFLMPSRNPCMEGLWYSEPQEVPLEKITSDTLNQLSWLPHLPDFASEHLDLQEVFPQASHDDWAVVATSFSVDKDTWCNLECDAELSLDGQLVGSSVEVSSGEHTLVLYARIGKGVSMSITQAQKGTPISIHHPVLGSEASYRYAICGPFAVRPQGFAMQFTKPFSTMTGLDFWHLEGGDTYLRMYNDNPLFGHWNYPLGVTLYGLVETERMFKDFDPELSVQIHAYLKRHIQASIDTYDYAMWDKDTLGGATAVHHLMTSLDSLDDCGSFGSTVLEIAKDHELSSYEKLIAVVGDHICRTQPRLADGTFFRTGLMHEFHENTLWVDDLYMSVPFLCRYARYAANAEHLDDAARQFFGFAKYLYMSEQQLMSHVYDFDRNIATGIPWGRGNGWALFSLSELLMVLPVTHPKRTQLIALFRNLSAGYLRLQDDKGMFHQVLNMKESYQESSCTAMFACAFSRGVRHGWYEDPQPYRDGCIKACEGLKEMAIDTDGHVWGVCRGSEFSCSKHYYAQELLPRLDDTHGIGIILLALCDRMKLD
;
A
#
# COMPACT_ATOMS: atom_id res chain seq x y z
N MET A 1 25.78 -1.00 13.44
CA MET A 1 25.27 -0.30 14.63
C MET A 1 26.45 0.17 15.48
N ASP A 2 26.38 1.36 16.08
CA ASP A 2 27.40 1.82 17.03
C ASP A 2 27.30 1.00 18.33
N SER A 3 28.40 0.39 18.76
CA SER A 3 28.48 -0.39 20.00
C SER A 3 28.02 0.38 21.24
N ALA A 4 28.18 1.72 21.26
CA ALA A 4 27.76 2.55 22.38
C ALA A 4 26.23 2.68 22.50
N LYS A 5 25.50 2.46 21.39
CA LYS A 5 24.04 2.50 21.35
C LYS A 5 23.40 1.10 21.45
N SER A 6 24.18 0.05 21.63
CA SER A 6 23.68 -1.32 21.69
C SER A 6 22.80 -1.58 22.92
N MET A 7 21.73 -2.35 22.73
CA MET A 7 20.82 -2.79 23.81
C MET A 7 21.28 -4.09 24.50
N ALA A 8 22.53 -4.54 24.32
CA ALA A 8 23.05 -5.80 24.86
C ALA A 8 22.84 -6.04 26.37
N LYS A 9 22.70 -4.97 27.17
CA LYS A 9 22.50 -5.05 28.63
C LYS A 9 21.06 -4.80 29.08
N ALA A 10 20.16 -4.50 28.13
CA ALA A 10 18.77 -4.23 28.41
C ALA A 10 17.98 -5.55 28.58
N SER A 11 16.88 -5.46 29.32
CA SER A 11 15.88 -6.54 29.33
C SER A 11 15.12 -6.60 27.99
N GLU A 12 14.41 -7.70 27.75
CA GLU A 12 13.51 -7.86 26.62
C GLU A 12 12.44 -6.76 26.61
N PHE A 13 11.89 -6.43 27.79
CA PHE A 13 10.93 -5.33 27.96
C PHE A 13 11.53 -3.97 27.54
N GLN A 14 12.72 -3.62 28.04
CA GLN A 14 13.37 -2.35 27.70
C GLN A 14 13.69 -2.26 26.20
N SER A 15 14.09 -3.37 25.59
CA SER A 15 14.41 -3.45 24.16
C SER A 15 13.15 -3.34 23.30
N ALA A 16 12.05 -3.98 23.69
CA ALA A 16 10.76 -3.84 23.01
C ALA A 16 10.22 -2.41 23.15
N LYS A 17 10.36 -1.80 24.33
CA LYS A 17 9.83 -0.46 24.62
C LYS A 17 10.40 0.60 23.68
N VAL A 18 11.72 0.65 23.50
CA VAL A 18 12.34 1.66 22.61
C VAL A 18 11.91 1.50 21.15
N ILE A 19 11.72 0.26 20.67
CA ILE A 19 11.22 -0.02 19.31
C ILE A 19 9.78 0.51 19.17
N VAL A 20 8.91 0.21 20.14
CA VAL A 20 7.50 0.62 20.10
C VAL A 20 7.36 2.14 20.16
N GLU A 21 8.05 2.80 21.10
CA GLU A 21 8.00 4.25 21.25
C GLU A 21 8.44 4.94 19.95
N ARG A 22 9.53 4.47 19.35
CA ARG A 22 9.98 4.95 18.05
C ARG A 22 8.92 4.73 16.96
N TYR A 23 8.42 3.49 16.83
CA TYR A 23 7.46 3.14 15.80
C TYR A 23 6.19 4.00 15.88
N LEU A 24 5.59 4.13 17.07
CA LEU A 24 4.41 4.95 17.27
C LEU A 24 4.67 6.44 16.99
N SER A 25 5.86 6.95 17.32
CA SER A 25 6.23 8.34 17.07
C SER A 25 6.37 8.68 15.58
N LEU A 26 6.87 7.74 14.77
CA LEU A 26 7.12 7.95 13.34
C LEU A 26 5.93 7.64 12.45
N HIS A 27 5.00 6.83 12.96
CA HIS A 27 3.88 6.31 12.20
C HIS A 27 2.54 6.66 12.83
N ALA A 28 2.48 7.78 13.56
CA ALA A 28 1.23 8.30 14.10
C ALA A 28 0.14 8.41 13.02
N GLU A 29 -1.11 8.39 13.47
CA GLU A 29 -2.27 8.58 12.59
C GLU A 29 -2.15 9.92 11.85
N GLY A 30 -2.09 9.84 10.53
CA GLY A 30 -2.26 10.98 9.65
C GLY A 30 -3.51 10.84 8.80
N SER A 31 -3.93 11.96 8.21
CA SER A 31 -5.13 12.02 7.39
C SER A 31 -4.85 11.55 5.96
N TYR A 32 -5.84 10.95 5.32
CA TYR A 32 -5.82 10.78 3.86
C TYR A 32 -5.76 12.14 3.19
N THR A 33 -5.02 12.22 2.10
CA THR A 33 -4.99 13.42 1.26
C THR A 33 -5.98 13.25 0.11
N TYR A 34 -6.49 14.38 -0.39
CA TYR A 34 -7.46 14.40 -1.46
C TYR A 34 -6.92 15.27 -2.59
N ARG A 35 -7.05 14.79 -3.82
CA ARG A 35 -6.61 15.51 -5.01
C ARG A 35 -7.67 15.45 -6.09
N PRO A 36 -7.79 16.49 -6.92
CA PRO A 36 -8.52 16.39 -8.17
C PRO A 36 -7.96 15.27 -9.04
N PHE A 37 -8.84 14.60 -9.78
CA PHE A 37 -8.50 13.54 -10.72
C PHE A 37 -9.42 13.67 -11.95
N MET A 38 -8.85 13.61 -13.15
CA MET A 38 -9.62 13.75 -14.39
C MET A 38 -9.52 12.47 -15.21
N LYS A 39 -10.66 11.92 -15.64
CA LYS A 39 -10.69 10.72 -16.51
C LYS A 39 -10.39 11.02 -17.98
N LYS A 40 -10.12 12.27 -18.31
CA LYS A 40 -9.71 12.73 -19.63
C LYS A 40 -8.19 12.94 -19.64
N GLY A 41 -7.51 12.30 -20.59
CA GLY A 41 -6.05 12.44 -20.75
C GLY A 41 -5.30 11.17 -20.36
N ILE A 42 -4.13 11.32 -19.74
CA ILE A 42 -3.21 10.22 -19.42
C ILE A 42 -3.28 9.93 -17.93
N TYR A 43 -3.79 8.75 -17.58
CA TYR A 43 -3.90 8.24 -16.21
C TYR A 43 -3.53 6.75 -16.15
N ARG A 44 -3.46 6.20 -14.95
CA ARG A 44 -3.05 4.80 -14.74
C ARG A 44 -4.17 3.82 -15.10
N GLY A 45 -3.81 2.77 -15.83
CA GLY A 45 -4.69 1.65 -16.16
C GLY A 45 -4.75 0.58 -15.06
N LYS A 46 -5.43 -0.53 -15.35
CA LYS A 46 -5.58 -1.69 -14.45
C LYS A 46 -4.25 -2.39 -14.11
N ASP A 47 -3.21 -2.14 -14.90
CA ASP A 47 -1.86 -2.64 -14.71
C ASP A 47 -0.96 -1.65 -13.96
N TYR A 48 -1.53 -0.59 -13.36
CA TYR A 48 -0.84 0.45 -12.61
C TYR A 48 0.20 1.26 -13.40
N ARG A 49 0.17 1.17 -14.74
CA ARG A 49 1.00 1.97 -15.64
C ARG A 49 0.16 3.05 -16.32
N TYR A 50 0.79 4.15 -16.67
CA TYR A 50 0.20 5.19 -17.50
C TYR A 50 0.20 4.75 -18.96
N HIS A 51 -0.95 4.86 -19.60
CA HIS A 51 -1.13 4.49 -21.01
C HIS A 51 -1.28 5.79 -21.82
N ALA A 52 -0.17 6.25 -22.40
CA ALA A 52 -0.12 7.47 -23.19
C ALA A 52 -0.16 7.14 -24.69
N ASP A 53 -1.31 6.71 -25.20
CA ASP A 53 -1.54 6.58 -26.64
C ASP A 53 -1.77 7.96 -27.27
N LEU A 54 -0.68 8.63 -27.61
CA LEU A 54 -0.71 9.96 -28.22
C LEU A 54 -1.33 9.94 -29.62
N LYS A 55 -1.36 8.78 -30.29
CA LYS A 55 -2.07 8.67 -31.58
C LYS A 55 -3.58 8.77 -31.39
N ALA A 56 -4.11 8.16 -30.35
CA ALA A 56 -5.52 8.27 -29.99
C ALA A 56 -5.87 9.66 -29.42
N LEU A 57 -4.98 10.24 -28.61
CA LEU A 57 -5.18 11.55 -27.99
C LEU A 57 -5.02 12.72 -28.97
N LEU A 58 -4.13 12.59 -29.97
CA LEU A 58 -3.79 13.62 -30.95
C LEU A 58 -3.95 13.07 -32.39
N PRO A 59 -5.18 12.73 -32.83
CA PRO A 59 -5.40 12.04 -34.11
C PRO A 59 -5.03 12.88 -35.35
N GLN A 60 -4.89 14.21 -35.18
CA GLN A 60 -4.51 15.14 -36.25
C GLN A 60 -2.99 15.40 -36.32
N ALA A 61 -2.18 14.77 -35.46
CA ALA A 61 -0.73 14.94 -35.46
C ALA A 61 -0.10 14.39 -36.76
N ALA A 62 0.70 15.22 -37.44
CA ALA A 62 1.42 14.81 -38.63
C ALA A 62 2.62 13.89 -38.29
N LEU A 63 3.03 13.04 -39.23
CA LEU A 63 4.24 12.24 -39.05
C LEU A 63 5.48 13.14 -38.92
N GLY A 64 6.39 12.80 -38.02
CA GLY A 64 7.60 13.57 -37.73
C GLY A 64 7.41 14.67 -36.68
N THR A 65 6.19 14.90 -36.17
CA THR A 65 5.96 15.83 -35.06
C THR A 65 6.31 15.23 -33.71
N PHE A 66 6.52 16.09 -32.72
CA PHE A 66 6.85 15.72 -31.35
C PHE A 66 5.74 16.13 -30.39
N SER A 67 5.54 15.34 -29.33
CA SER A 67 4.71 15.74 -28.20
C SER A 67 5.44 15.43 -26.91
N TYR A 68 5.22 16.30 -25.93
CA TYR A 68 5.83 16.25 -24.61
C TYR A 68 4.81 15.72 -23.62
N ILE A 69 5.20 14.83 -22.71
CA ILE A 69 4.38 14.39 -21.58
C ILE A 69 5.11 14.80 -20.30
N TRP A 70 4.45 15.54 -19.41
CA TRP A 70 5.07 16.13 -18.23
C TRP A 70 4.28 15.81 -16.95
N GLY A 71 4.99 15.28 -15.96
CA GLY A 71 4.48 15.06 -14.60
C GLY A 71 5.58 15.25 -13.57
N THR A 72 5.19 15.33 -12.30
CA THR A 72 6.10 15.47 -11.15
C THR A 72 5.92 14.27 -10.23
N TYR A 73 7.03 13.73 -9.71
CA TYR A 73 7.05 12.64 -8.73
C TYR A 73 7.71 13.12 -7.44
N GLU A 74 7.07 12.87 -6.30
CA GLU A 74 7.63 13.21 -5.00
C GLU A 74 8.38 12.01 -4.39
N ALA A 75 9.70 12.14 -4.26
CA ALA A 75 10.53 11.11 -3.65
C ALA A 75 10.73 11.42 -2.16
N ALA A 76 10.36 10.49 -1.28
CA ALA A 76 10.53 10.64 0.17
C ALA A 76 12.01 10.78 0.60
N ASP A 77 12.92 10.20 -0.18
CA ASP A 77 14.36 10.30 0.00
C ASP A 77 15.08 10.25 -1.37
N GLN A 78 16.37 10.53 -1.40
CA GLN A 78 17.20 10.33 -2.58
C GLN A 78 17.20 8.85 -2.97
N MET A 79 16.82 8.55 -4.21
CA MET A 79 16.63 7.17 -4.66
C MET A 79 16.83 7.01 -6.17
N SER A 80 16.88 5.75 -6.63
CA SER A 80 16.70 5.41 -8.04
C SER A 80 15.30 4.84 -8.23
N LEU A 81 14.48 5.48 -9.06
CA LEU A 81 13.18 4.97 -9.46
C LEU A 81 13.38 3.99 -10.62
N ARG A 82 13.14 2.70 -10.36
CA ARG A 82 13.04 1.70 -11.43
C ARG A 82 11.78 1.98 -12.24
N PHE A 83 11.95 2.33 -13.51
CA PHE A 83 10.90 2.86 -14.36
C PHE A 83 10.75 1.98 -15.60
N ALA A 84 9.55 1.42 -15.81
CA ALA A 84 9.25 0.70 -17.03
C ALA A 84 8.80 1.64 -18.14
N LEU A 85 9.24 1.34 -19.36
CA LEU A 85 8.81 2.00 -20.59
C LEU A 85 8.47 0.92 -21.63
N ILE A 86 7.29 1.00 -22.23
CA ILE A 86 6.92 0.29 -23.46
C ILE A 86 6.66 1.37 -24.52
N PRO A 87 7.63 1.66 -25.39
CA PRO A 87 7.49 2.71 -26.39
C PRO A 87 6.62 2.25 -27.57
N TYR A 88 5.78 3.15 -28.10
CA TYR A 88 5.08 2.94 -29.38
C TYR A 88 5.87 3.50 -30.58
N GLY A 89 6.85 4.34 -30.29
CA GLY A 89 7.80 4.97 -31.22
C GLY A 89 8.97 5.56 -30.40
N PRO A 90 9.86 6.37 -30.98
CA PRO A 90 10.99 6.93 -30.26
C PRO A 90 10.56 7.79 -29.05
N VAL A 91 11.11 7.48 -27.87
CA VAL A 91 10.87 8.18 -26.61
C VAL A 91 12.20 8.55 -25.94
N ARG A 92 12.28 9.79 -25.45
CA ARG A 92 13.40 10.28 -24.60
C ARG A 92 12.86 10.65 -23.23
N ILE A 93 13.53 10.20 -22.17
CA ILE A 93 13.15 10.44 -20.77
C ILE A 93 14.09 11.48 -20.17
N TYR A 94 13.53 12.57 -19.67
CA TYR A 94 14.25 13.59 -18.92
C TYR A 94 13.78 13.60 -17.48
N VAL A 95 14.75 13.70 -16.56
CA VAL A 95 14.52 13.88 -15.12
C VAL A 95 15.17 15.20 -14.72
N ASN A 96 14.40 16.12 -14.16
CA ASN A 96 14.88 17.44 -13.76
C ASN A 96 15.69 18.15 -14.88
N ASN A 97 15.10 18.21 -16.08
CA ASN A 97 15.69 18.78 -17.30
C ASN A 97 16.95 18.06 -17.83
N THR A 98 17.37 16.97 -17.21
CA THR A 98 18.53 16.17 -17.64
C THR A 98 18.06 14.91 -18.36
N LEU A 99 18.61 14.65 -19.55
CA LEU A 99 18.30 13.41 -20.27
C LEU A 99 18.82 12.21 -19.47
N ALA A 100 17.89 11.36 -19.02
CA ALA A 100 18.20 10.19 -18.21
C ALA A 100 18.22 8.89 -19.02
N ALA A 101 17.31 8.75 -19.99
CA ALA A 101 17.18 7.52 -20.77
C ALA A 101 16.56 7.75 -22.16
N ARG A 102 16.66 6.75 -23.05
CA ARG A 102 16.05 6.72 -24.39
C ARG A 102 15.59 5.31 -24.71
N SER A 103 14.49 5.19 -25.46
CA SER A 103 14.09 3.92 -26.06
C SER A 103 15.16 3.41 -27.03
N ASP A 104 15.17 2.09 -27.24
CA ASP A 104 15.99 1.46 -28.29
C ASP A 104 15.13 0.96 -29.46
N ILE A 105 15.76 0.75 -30.61
CA ILE A 105 15.09 0.34 -31.84
C ILE A 105 14.34 -1.00 -31.74
N PHE A 106 14.72 -1.89 -30.81
CA PHE A 106 14.05 -3.17 -30.62
C PHE A 106 12.75 -2.96 -29.86
N SER A 107 12.81 -2.21 -28.77
CA SER A 107 11.65 -1.85 -27.96
C SER A 107 10.60 -1.07 -28.76
N GLU A 108 11.03 -0.13 -29.59
CA GLU A 108 10.15 0.66 -30.46
C GLU A 108 9.45 -0.23 -31.50
N ARG A 109 10.16 -1.22 -32.06
CA ARG A 109 9.62 -2.11 -33.09
C ARG A 109 8.69 -3.19 -32.54
N TYR A 110 9.05 -3.78 -31.40
CA TYR A 110 8.35 -4.94 -30.84
C TYR A 110 7.45 -4.60 -29.66
N ARG A 111 7.39 -3.32 -29.25
CA ARG A 111 6.68 -2.86 -28.05
C ARG A 111 7.11 -3.66 -26.82
N SER A 112 8.41 -3.90 -26.69
CA SER A 112 8.96 -4.65 -25.55
C SER A 112 9.29 -3.71 -24.39
N LYS A 113 8.96 -4.15 -23.17
CA LYS A 113 9.24 -3.43 -21.92
C LYS A 113 10.75 -3.27 -21.70
N GLN A 114 11.19 -2.04 -21.50
CA GLN A 114 12.52 -1.68 -20.99
C GLN A 114 12.38 -1.19 -19.55
N ILE A 115 13.42 -1.42 -18.73
CA ILE A 115 13.47 -0.94 -17.35
C ILE A 115 14.69 -0.04 -17.22
N PHE A 116 14.49 1.17 -16.70
CA PHE A 116 15.52 2.16 -16.44
C PHE A 116 15.63 2.47 -14.96
N ASP A 117 16.82 2.81 -14.51
CA ASP A 117 17.08 3.33 -13.16
C ASP A 117 17.18 4.86 -13.23
N LEU A 118 16.10 5.56 -12.86
CA LEU A 118 16.01 7.02 -12.94
C LEU A 118 16.45 7.67 -11.62
N PRO A 119 17.50 8.51 -11.61
CA PRO A 119 17.99 9.13 -10.38
C PRO A 119 17.04 10.24 -9.91
N LEU A 120 16.53 10.15 -8.69
CA LEU A 120 15.68 11.14 -8.06
C LEU A 120 16.36 11.74 -6.82
N HIS A 121 16.21 13.05 -6.62
CA HIS A 121 16.55 13.69 -5.35
C HIS A 121 15.34 13.64 -4.41
N LYS A 122 15.57 13.82 -3.12
CA LYS A 122 14.49 13.99 -2.15
C LYS A 122 13.59 15.18 -2.52
N GLY A 123 12.28 15.02 -2.43
CA GLY A 123 11.26 16.01 -2.80
C GLY A 123 10.74 15.85 -4.23
N LEU A 124 10.25 16.94 -4.81
CA LEU A 124 9.63 16.95 -6.14
C LEU A 124 10.67 16.80 -7.26
N ASN A 125 10.42 15.87 -8.19
CA ASN A 125 11.25 15.65 -9.38
C ASN A 125 10.36 15.73 -10.63
N ASP A 126 10.78 16.52 -11.62
CA ASP A 126 10.09 16.61 -12.91
C ASP A 126 10.49 15.42 -13.80
N LEU A 127 9.48 14.75 -14.35
CA LEU A 127 9.61 13.72 -15.38
C LEU A 127 8.99 14.24 -16.67
N LEU A 128 9.80 14.29 -17.73
CA LEU A 128 9.36 14.69 -19.05
C LEU A 128 9.69 13.61 -20.09
N LEU A 129 8.68 13.13 -20.80
CA LEU A 129 8.83 12.22 -21.93
C LEU A 129 8.67 12.99 -23.24
N VAL A 130 9.64 12.86 -24.15
CA VAL A 130 9.58 13.43 -25.50
C VAL A 130 9.28 12.29 -26.47
N CYS A 131 8.09 12.30 -27.06
CA CYS A 131 7.61 11.27 -27.97
C CYS A 131 7.60 11.80 -29.41
N GLU A 132 8.10 11.00 -30.35
CA GLU A 132 8.08 11.30 -31.78
C GLU A 132 6.97 10.52 -32.49
N ASN A 133 6.17 11.19 -33.32
CA ASN A 133 5.11 10.55 -34.10
C ASN A 133 5.69 9.91 -35.36
N THR A 134 5.66 8.58 -35.41
CA THR A 134 6.19 7.80 -36.53
C THR A 134 5.11 6.91 -37.14
N SER A 135 5.40 6.32 -38.30
CA SER A 135 4.50 5.32 -38.88
C SER A 135 4.35 4.07 -38.02
N GLY A 136 5.29 3.80 -37.10
CA GLY A 136 5.23 2.69 -36.14
C GLY A 136 4.31 2.94 -34.94
N GLY A 137 4.15 4.20 -34.54
CA GLY A 137 3.31 4.61 -33.42
C GLY A 137 3.73 5.95 -32.82
N PHE A 138 2.97 6.40 -31.82
CA PHE A 138 3.15 7.68 -31.15
C PHE A 138 2.73 7.57 -29.68
N GLY A 139 3.66 7.82 -28.75
CA GLY A 139 3.43 7.69 -27.31
C GLY A 139 4.05 6.42 -26.70
N CYS A 140 3.57 6.01 -25.53
CA CYS A 140 4.12 4.88 -24.77
C CYS A 140 3.21 4.42 -23.62
N GLU A 141 3.50 3.24 -23.06
CA GLU A 141 3.11 2.88 -21.68
C GLU A 141 4.31 3.09 -20.75
N PHE A 142 4.08 3.57 -19.53
CA PHE A 142 5.16 3.75 -18.57
C PHE A 142 4.73 3.74 -17.10
N GLY A 143 5.68 3.56 -16.18
CA GLY A 143 5.41 3.61 -14.74
C GLY A 143 6.06 2.45 -13.99
N THR A 144 5.28 1.73 -13.19
CA THR A 144 5.80 0.60 -12.40
C THR A 144 6.42 -0.48 -13.28
N TRP A 145 7.58 -0.99 -12.84
CA TRP A 145 8.29 -2.08 -13.49
C TRP A 145 7.86 -3.47 -13.00
N VAL A 146 7.24 -3.53 -11.82
CA VAL A 146 6.77 -4.77 -11.19
C VAL A 146 5.42 -4.54 -10.49
N GLY A 147 4.47 -5.39 -10.84
CA GLY A 147 3.19 -5.56 -10.17
C GLY A 147 2.42 -4.24 -10.07
N LYS A 148 1.97 -3.96 -8.85
CA LYS A 148 1.01 -2.90 -8.52
C LYS A 148 1.60 -1.82 -7.62
N LEU A 149 2.89 -1.50 -7.80
CA LEU A 149 3.51 -0.40 -7.07
C LEU A 149 2.78 0.91 -7.39
N ASP A 150 2.53 1.69 -6.34
CA ASP A 150 1.74 2.92 -6.40
C ASP A 150 2.55 4.11 -6.93
N TYR A 151 2.97 4.02 -8.19
CA TYR A 151 3.70 5.11 -8.87
C TYR A 151 2.70 6.08 -9.47
N TYR A 152 2.26 7.05 -8.70
CA TYR A 152 1.43 8.14 -9.20
C TYR A 152 2.26 9.40 -9.46
N PHE A 153 1.95 10.09 -10.55
CA PHE A 153 2.53 11.38 -10.92
C PHE A 153 1.49 12.48 -10.77
N LEU A 154 1.97 13.65 -10.40
CA LEU A 154 1.17 14.85 -10.20
C LEU A 154 1.41 15.82 -11.36
N MET A 155 0.35 16.49 -11.82
CA MET A 155 0.47 17.54 -12.82
C MET A 155 1.20 18.76 -12.23
N PRO A 156 2.29 19.24 -12.86
CA PRO A 156 3.03 20.41 -12.41
C PRO A 156 2.18 21.69 -12.26
N SER A 157 2.64 22.58 -11.37
CA SER A 157 2.17 23.98 -11.23
C SER A 157 0.68 24.17 -10.87
N ARG A 158 0.08 23.22 -10.14
CA ARG A 158 -1.28 23.34 -9.58
C ARG A 158 -1.29 23.14 -8.06
N ASN A 159 -2.17 23.85 -7.37
CA ASN A 159 -2.40 23.68 -5.94
C ASN A 159 -3.91 23.47 -5.66
N PRO A 160 -4.32 22.37 -5.00
CA PRO A 160 -3.54 21.14 -4.83
C PRO A 160 -3.24 20.50 -6.19
N CYS A 161 -2.14 19.75 -6.29
CA CYS A 161 -1.78 19.08 -7.54
C CYS A 161 -2.79 17.98 -7.89
N MET A 162 -3.20 17.91 -9.15
CA MET A 162 -4.02 16.82 -9.71
C MET A 162 -3.14 15.60 -10.02
N GLU A 163 -3.62 14.38 -9.80
CA GLU A 163 -2.94 13.19 -10.36
C GLU A 163 -3.18 13.12 -11.87
N GLY A 164 -2.11 12.88 -12.62
CA GLY A 164 -2.12 12.76 -14.07
C GLY A 164 -0.90 13.41 -14.69
N LEU A 165 -0.90 13.50 -16.01
CA LEU A 165 0.19 14.13 -16.76
C LEU A 165 -0.37 15.14 -17.76
N TRP A 166 0.35 16.24 -17.92
CA TRP A 166 0.17 17.12 -19.07
C TRP A 166 0.73 16.45 -20.32
N TYR A 167 0.10 16.66 -21.47
CA TYR A 167 0.68 16.38 -22.76
C TYR A 167 0.51 17.57 -23.71
N SER A 168 1.53 17.87 -24.52
CA SER A 168 1.48 19.05 -25.39
C SER A 168 0.70 18.76 -26.68
N GLU A 169 0.22 19.81 -27.33
CA GLU A 169 -0.11 19.72 -28.75
C GLU A 169 1.15 19.36 -29.59
N PRO A 170 0.99 18.78 -30.80
CA PRO A 170 2.12 18.40 -31.65
C PRO A 170 3.00 19.59 -32.05
N GLN A 171 4.31 19.41 -31.95
CA GLN A 171 5.34 20.37 -32.34
C GLN A 171 6.04 19.87 -33.61
N GLU A 172 6.20 20.72 -34.63
CA GLU A 172 6.88 20.34 -35.88
C GLU A 172 8.39 20.14 -35.68
N VAL A 173 8.98 20.89 -34.76
CA VAL A 173 10.41 20.85 -34.43
C VAL A 173 10.54 20.56 -32.93
N PRO A 174 11.43 19.65 -32.52
CA PRO A 174 11.64 19.40 -31.10
C PRO A 174 12.31 20.62 -30.47
N LEU A 175 11.91 20.94 -29.24
CA LEU A 175 12.58 21.94 -28.40
C LEU A 175 14.09 21.70 -28.36
N GLU A 176 14.87 22.76 -28.66
CA GLU A 176 16.33 22.69 -28.64
C GLU A 176 16.89 22.40 -27.24
N LYS A 177 16.21 22.92 -26.21
CA LYS A 177 16.51 22.72 -24.80
C LYS A 177 15.20 22.57 -24.02
N ILE A 178 15.25 21.75 -22.98
CA ILE A 178 14.15 21.59 -22.04
C ILE A 178 14.46 22.44 -20.81
N THR A 179 13.71 23.53 -20.68
CA THR A 179 13.70 24.44 -19.52
C THR A 179 12.26 24.80 -19.18
N SER A 180 12.02 25.29 -17.96
CA SER A 180 10.69 25.76 -17.54
C SER A 180 10.12 26.80 -18.52
N ASP A 181 10.95 27.73 -19.03
CA ASP A 181 10.51 28.74 -20.00
C ASP A 181 10.04 28.13 -21.32
N THR A 182 10.77 27.14 -21.85
CA THR A 182 10.38 26.47 -23.10
C THR A 182 9.13 25.61 -22.93
N LEU A 183 8.96 24.96 -21.78
CA LEU A 183 7.78 24.16 -21.46
C LEU A 183 6.54 25.06 -21.29
N ASN A 184 6.71 26.24 -20.68
CA ASN A 184 5.63 27.21 -20.51
C ASN A 184 5.13 27.84 -21.82
N GLN A 185 5.87 27.71 -22.92
CA GLN A 185 5.46 28.19 -24.25
C GLN A 185 4.61 27.16 -25.01
N LEU A 186 4.56 25.91 -24.55
CA LEU A 186 3.74 24.87 -25.17
C LEU A 186 2.26 25.02 -24.79
N SER A 187 1.38 24.60 -25.70
CA SER A 187 -0.04 24.41 -25.40
C SER A 187 -0.24 23.02 -24.81
N TRP A 188 -0.77 22.95 -23.59
CA TRP A 188 -0.91 21.72 -22.81
C TRP A 188 -2.36 21.22 -22.73
N LEU A 189 -2.50 19.91 -22.72
CA LEU A 189 -3.73 19.14 -22.61
C LEU A 189 -3.63 18.13 -21.45
N PRO A 190 -4.74 17.69 -20.85
CA PRO A 190 -6.12 18.08 -21.15
C PRO A 190 -6.42 19.53 -20.73
N HIS A 191 -7.34 20.20 -21.43
CA HIS A 191 -7.83 21.50 -20.97
C HIS A 191 -8.57 21.35 -19.64
N LEU A 192 -8.28 22.25 -18.72
CA LEU A 192 -8.92 22.28 -17.40
C LEU A 192 -10.23 23.08 -17.42
N PRO A 193 -11.10 22.87 -16.42
CA PRO A 193 -12.35 23.62 -16.26
C PRO A 193 -12.11 25.14 -16.10
N ASP A 194 -13.09 25.95 -16.49
CA ASP A 194 -13.08 27.38 -16.22
C ASP A 194 -13.48 27.66 -14.76
N PHE A 195 -12.48 27.75 -13.89
CA PHE A 195 -12.66 28.02 -12.46
C PHE A 195 -13.21 29.43 -12.16
N ALA A 196 -13.21 30.35 -13.13
CA ALA A 196 -13.72 31.70 -12.93
C ALA A 196 -15.25 31.79 -13.06
N SER A 197 -15.91 30.78 -13.65
CA SER A 197 -17.37 30.78 -13.82
C SER A 197 -18.09 30.85 -12.47
N GLU A 198 -19.00 31.80 -12.27
CA GLU A 198 -19.85 31.85 -11.06
C GLU A 198 -21.02 30.85 -11.12
N HIS A 199 -21.29 30.29 -12.30
CA HIS A 199 -22.36 29.33 -12.54
C HIS A 199 -21.81 27.92 -12.67
N LEU A 200 -22.35 26.98 -11.89
CA LEU A 200 -22.06 25.56 -11.97
C LEU A 200 -23.14 24.85 -12.81
N ASP A 201 -22.74 24.31 -13.96
CA ASP A 201 -23.61 23.49 -14.79
C ASP A 201 -23.58 22.03 -14.33
N LEU A 202 -24.64 21.59 -13.64
CA LEU A 202 -24.76 20.22 -13.17
C LEU A 202 -25.02 19.22 -14.31
N GLN A 203 -25.54 19.67 -15.46
CA GLN A 203 -25.73 18.81 -16.62
C GLN A 203 -24.38 18.47 -17.26
N GLU A 204 -23.35 19.32 -17.12
CA GLU A 204 -21.98 19.00 -17.53
C GLU A 204 -21.39 17.85 -16.69
N VAL A 205 -21.62 17.89 -15.37
CA VAL A 205 -21.16 16.84 -14.42
C VAL A 205 -21.93 15.54 -14.63
N PHE A 206 -23.25 15.62 -14.86
CA PHE A 206 -24.12 14.46 -15.05
C PHE A 206 -24.80 14.49 -16.42
N PRO A 207 -24.08 14.26 -17.53
CA PRO A 207 -24.61 14.45 -18.88
C PRO A 207 -25.73 13.49 -19.26
N GLN A 208 -25.87 12.38 -18.54
CA GLN A 208 -26.91 11.37 -18.77
C GLN A 208 -28.11 11.48 -17.79
N ALA A 209 -28.06 12.39 -16.82
CA ALA A 209 -29.15 12.56 -15.85
C ALA A 209 -30.31 13.38 -16.43
N SER A 210 -31.51 13.13 -15.91
CA SER A 210 -32.70 13.93 -16.24
C SER A 210 -32.58 15.33 -15.63
N HIS A 211 -33.19 16.32 -16.27
CA HIS A 211 -33.23 17.70 -15.76
C HIS A 211 -33.93 17.81 -14.40
N ASP A 212 -34.84 16.87 -14.13
CA ASP A 212 -35.55 16.78 -12.85
C ASP A 212 -34.79 15.96 -11.80
N ASP A 213 -33.67 15.32 -12.12
CA ASP A 213 -32.93 14.60 -11.08
C ASP A 213 -32.25 15.56 -10.11
N TRP A 214 -31.97 15.07 -8.90
CA TRP A 214 -31.36 15.86 -7.84
C TRP A 214 -29.85 15.64 -7.76
N ALA A 215 -29.13 16.69 -7.42
CA ALA A 215 -27.74 16.62 -6.98
C ALA A 215 -27.58 17.32 -5.64
N VAL A 216 -26.56 16.89 -4.90
CA VAL A 216 -26.07 17.54 -3.70
C VAL A 216 -24.78 18.26 -4.06
N VAL A 217 -24.71 19.55 -3.79
CA VAL A 217 -23.51 20.37 -3.97
C VAL A 217 -23.06 20.86 -2.60
N ALA A 218 -21.81 20.64 -2.25
CA ALA A 218 -21.22 21.07 -0.99
C ALA A 218 -20.07 22.05 -1.22
N THR A 219 -19.98 23.08 -0.38
CA THR A 219 -18.93 24.10 -0.40
C THR A 219 -18.76 24.68 1.00
N SER A 220 -17.69 25.42 1.24
CA SER A 220 -17.41 26.04 2.52
C SER A 220 -17.01 27.50 2.39
N PHE A 221 -17.13 28.23 3.49
CA PHE A 221 -16.65 29.60 3.62
C PHE A 221 -16.26 29.86 5.07
N SER A 222 -15.41 30.87 5.29
CA SER A 222 -15.02 31.28 6.63
C SER A 222 -15.40 32.73 6.90
N VAL A 223 -15.72 33.04 8.15
CA VAL A 223 -15.91 34.42 8.62
C VAL A 223 -15.07 34.68 9.87
N ASP A 224 -14.37 35.83 9.89
CA ASP A 224 -13.45 36.15 10.99
C ASP A 224 -14.19 36.50 12.31
N LYS A 225 -15.44 36.96 12.20
CA LYS A 225 -16.25 37.43 13.34
C LYS A 225 -17.70 37.09 13.08
N ASP A 226 -18.44 36.93 14.17
CA ASP A 226 -19.90 36.77 14.15
C ASP A 226 -20.53 37.88 13.30
N THR A 227 -21.29 37.47 12.29
CA THR A 227 -21.83 38.39 11.30
C THR A 227 -23.13 37.86 10.70
N TRP A 228 -23.92 38.78 10.15
CA TRP A 228 -25.07 38.42 9.34
C TRP A 228 -24.62 38.26 7.90
N CYS A 229 -24.90 37.11 7.31
CA CYS A 229 -24.62 36.81 5.91
C CYS A 229 -25.92 36.77 5.11
N ASN A 230 -25.92 37.38 3.93
CA ASN A 230 -26.95 37.15 2.93
C ASN A 230 -26.47 36.05 1.98
N LEU A 231 -27.34 35.06 1.78
CA LEU A 231 -27.12 33.90 0.93
C LEU A 231 -28.05 34.01 -0.26
N GLU A 232 -27.49 34.27 -1.44
CA GLU A 232 -28.24 34.26 -2.69
C GLU A 232 -27.98 32.94 -3.42
N CYS A 233 -29.02 32.13 -3.58
CA CYS A 233 -28.94 30.88 -4.31
C CYS A 233 -30.26 30.54 -5.01
N ASP A 234 -30.17 29.84 -6.13
CA ASP A 234 -31.28 29.28 -6.92
C ASP A 234 -31.73 27.87 -6.47
N ALA A 235 -31.10 27.32 -5.43
CA ALA A 235 -31.38 26.00 -4.85
C ALA A 235 -31.75 26.07 -3.36
N GLU A 236 -32.34 24.98 -2.85
CA GLU A 236 -32.55 24.86 -1.40
C GLU A 236 -31.22 24.66 -0.69
N LEU A 237 -31.00 25.37 0.41
CA LEU A 237 -29.70 25.43 1.07
C LEU A 237 -29.78 25.03 2.55
N SER A 238 -28.72 24.39 3.03
CA SER A 238 -28.49 24.14 4.44
C SER A 238 -27.11 24.63 4.86
N LEU A 239 -27.02 25.22 6.05
CA LEU A 239 -25.81 25.70 6.70
C LEU A 239 -25.55 24.81 7.91
N ASP A 240 -24.39 24.16 7.97
CA ASP A 240 -23.97 23.26 9.05
C ASP A 240 -25.04 22.20 9.39
N GLY A 241 -25.71 21.69 8.36
CA GLY A 241 -26.75 20.67 8.46
C GLY A 241 -28.15 21.19 8.79
N GLN A 242 -28.34 22.50 8.96
CA GLN A 242 -29.65 23.11 9.22
C GLN A 242 -30.17 23.87 8.00
N LEU A 243 -31.45 23.70 7.67
CA LEU A 243 -32.09 24.49 6.61
C LEU A 243 -32.15 25.96 7.03
N VAL A 244 -31.69 26.86 6.17
CA VAL A 244 -31.66 28.30 6.43
C VAL A 244 -32.30 29.08 5.29
N GLY A 245 -32.73 30.30 5.60
CA GLY A 245 -33.24 31.25 4.61
C GLY A 245 -32.13 32.05 3.93
N SER A 246 -32.51 33.10 3.21
CA SER A 246 -31.59 33.97 2.46
C SER A 246 -30.76 34.92 3.33
N SER A 247 -31.02 34.98 4.64
CA SER A 247 -30.23 35.79 5.58
C SER A 247 -30.13 35.06 6.91
N VAL A 248 -28.91 34.89 7.41
CA VAL A 248 -28.61 34.07 8.59
C VAL A 248 -27.44 34.65 9.37
N GLU A 249 -27.50 34.50 10.70
CA GLU A 249 -26.40 34.82 11.59
C GLU A 249 -25.39 33.67 11.59
N VAL A 250 -24.13 33.98 11.33
CA VAL A 250 -23.02 33.03 11.21
C VAL A 250 -21.97 33.41 12.24
N SER A 251 -21.55 32.45 13.07
CA SER A 251 -20.49 32.64 14.07
C SER A 251 -19.12 32.78 13.41
N SER A 252 -18.13 33.31 14.11
CA SER A 252 -16.73 33.24 13.69
C SER A 252 -16.30 31.78 13.49
N GLY A 253 -15.70 31.46 12.34
CA GLY A 253 -15.20 30.13 12.04
C GLY A 253 -15.44 29.69 10.59
N GLU A 254 -15.25 28.38 10.39
CA GLU A 254 -15.45 27.67 9.13
C GLU A 254 -16.87 27.09 9.10
N HIS A 255 -17.56 27.29 7.99
CA HIS A 255 -18.94 26.88 7.81
C HIS A 255 -19.12 26.10 6.52
N THR A 256 -19.96 25.06 6.57
CA THR A 256 -20.28 24.22 5.41
C THR A 256 -21.68 24.56 4.89
N LEU A 257 -21.77 24.74 3.58
CA LEU A 257 -23.02 24.87 2.85
C LEU A 257 -23.29 23.61 2.03
N VAL A 258 -24.50 23.09 2.13
CA VAL A 258 -24.99 21.98 1.32
C VAL A 258 -26.26 22.43 0.59
N LEU A 259 -26.21 22.35 -0.73
CA LEU A 259 -27.28 22.73 -1.63
C LEU A 259 -27.92 21.50 -2.26
N TYR A 260 -29.25 21.51 -2.35
CA TYR A 260 -30.04 20.50 -3.01
C TYR A 260 -30.61 21.09 -4.30
N ALA A 261 -29.99 20.74 -5.42
CA ALA A 261 -30.28 21.35 -6.71
C ALA A 261 -30.89 20.34 -7.67
N ARG A 262 -31.73 20.83 -8.60
CA ARG A 262 -32.19 20.06 -9.77
C ARG A 262 -31.15 20.22 -10.88
N ILE A 263 -30.77 19.12 -11.51
CA ILE A 263 -29.67 19.10 -12.47
C ILE A 263 -29.89 20.07 -13.64
N GLY A 264 -31.11 20.18 -14.15
CA GLY A 264 -31.41 21.05 -15.30
C GLY A 264 -31.48 22.55 -15.00
N LYS A 265 -31.28 22.99 -13.76
CA LYS A 265 -31.35 24.42 -13.38
C LYS A 265 -29.98 25.09 -13.20
N GLY A 266 -28.90 24.30 -13.13
CA GLY A 266 -27.60 24.77 -12.68
C GLY A 266 -27.62 25.23 -11.22
N VAL A 267 -26.47 25.71 -10.74
CA VAL A 267 -26.32 26.28 -9.40
C VAL A 267 -25.56 27.60 -9.50
N SER A 268 -26.13 28.65 -8.92
CA SER A 268 -25.47 29.94 -8.70
C SER A 268 -25.51 30.26 -7.22
N MET A 269 -24.38 30.69 -6.65
CA MET A 269 -24.32 31.05 -5.24
C MET A 269 -23.42 32.24 -4.98
N SER A 270 -23.93 33.20 -4.21
CA SER A 270 -23.14 34.30 -3.66
C SER A 270 -23.40 34.48 -2.17
N ILE A 271 -22.35 34.83 -1.42
CA ILE A 271 -22.41 35.10 0.01
C ILE A 271 -21.90 36.52 0.22
N THR A 272 -22.66 37.35 0.94
CA THR A 272 -22.24 38.72 1.27
C THR A 272 -22.44 39.04 2.74
N GLN A 273 -21.54 39.82 3.33
CA GLN A 273 -21.73 40.37 4.67
C GLN A 273 -22.85 41.42 4.65
N ALA A 274 -23.94 41.19 5.37
CA ALA A 274 -25.16 41.99 5.30
C ALA A 274 -24.94 43.48 5.63
N GLN A 275 -23.99 43.79 6.51
CA GLN A 275 -23.71 45.19 6.90
C GLN A 275 -22.83 45.95 5.91
N LYS A 276 -21.95 45.26 5.18
CA LYS A 276 -20.93 45.88 4.31
C LYS A 276 -21.14 45.62 2.83
N GLY A 277 -22.02 44.68 2.47
CA GLY A 277 -22.19 44.19 1.10
C GLY A 277 -20.93 43.53 0.53
N THR A 278 -19.95 43.18 1.38
CA THR A 278 -18.68 42.62 0.95
C THR A 278 -18.87 41.14 0.60
N PRO A 279 -18.50 40.69 -0.61
CA PRO A 279 -18.53 39.27 -0.97
C PRO A 279 -17.61 38.45 -0.07
N ILE A 280 -18.07 37.25 0.30
CA ILE A 280 -17.29 36.24 1.00
C ILE A 280 -16.94 35.15 -0.01
N SER A 281 -15.65 34.87 -0.15
CA SER A 281 -15.18 33.80 -1.02
C SER A 281 -15.58 32.44 -0.46
N ILE A 282 -15.97 31.55 -1.37
CA ILE A 282 -16.24 30.15 -1.08
C ILE A 282 -15.08 29.29 -1.53
N HIS A 283 -14.93 28.12 -0.92
CA HIS A 283 -13.88 27.16 -1.23
C HIS A 283 -14.36 25.73 -1.00
N HIS A 284 -13.64 24.76 -1.59
CA HIS A 284 -14.00 23.36 -1.47
C HIS A 284 -13.81 22.86 -0.02
N PRO A 285 -14.76 22.08 0.55
CA PRO A 285 -14.77 21.71 1.97
C PRO A 285 -13.54 20.91 2.43
N VAL A 286 -12.88 20.19 1.51
CA VAL A 286 -11.70 19.36 1.80
C VAL A 286 -10.41 19.86 1.16
N LEU A 287 -10.47 20.55 0.01
CA LEU A 287 -9.27 21.02 -0.69
C LEU A 287 -8.82 22.40 -0.17
N GLY A 288 -9.70 23.10 0.56
CA GLY A 288 -9.41 24.37 1.20
C GLY A 288 -9.41 25.56 0.23
N SER A 289 -9.11 26.74 0.77
CA SER A 289 -9.15 28.03 0.08
C SER A 289 -8.09 28.23 -1.00
N GLU A 290 -7.02 27.44 -0.96
CA GLU A 290 -5.93 27.50 -1.94
C GLU A 290 -6.27 26.77 -3.25
N ALA A 291 -7.33 25.96 -3.26
CA ALA A 291 -7.77 25.21 -4.43
C ALA A 291 -8.58 26.08 -5.40
N SER A 292 -8.40 25.87 -6.71
CA SER A 292 -9.27 26.48 -7.73
C SER A 292 -10.67 25.88 -7.79
N TYR A 293 -10.82 24.64 -7.30
CA TYR A 293 -12.10 23.94 -7.17
C TYR A 293 -12.83 24.45 -5.91
N ARG A 294 -14.14 24.67 -6.01
CA ARG A 294 -14.97 25.25 -4.94
C ARG A 294 -16.08 24.32 -4.48
N TYR A 295 -16.45 23.33 -5.29
CA TYR A 295 -17.61 22.48 -5.05
C TYR A 295 -17.24 20.99 -4.99
N ALA A 296 -17.81 20.29 -4.01
CA ALA A 296 -17.93 18.83 -4.01
C ALA A 296 -19.34 18.46 -4.46
N ILE A 297 -19.47 17.66 -5.51
CA ILE A 297 -20.76 17.41 -6.18
C ILE A 297 -21.08 15.91 -6.12
N CYS A 298 -22.29 15.55 -5.73
CA CYS A 298 -22.72 14.15 -5.64
C CYS A 298 -24.13 13.98 -6.22
N GLY A 299 -24.36 12.88 -6.94
CA GLY A 299 -25.63 12.58 -7.60
C GLY A 299 -25.42 11.60 -8.77
N PRO A 300 -26.41 11.42 -9.66
CA PRO A 300 -27.77 11.94 -9.56
C PRO A 300 -28.64 11.12 -8.59
N PHE A 301 -29.63 11.77 -7.97
CA PHE A 301 -30.61 11.14 -7.10
C PHE A 301 -32.03 11.30 -7.66
N ALA A 302 -32.80 10.21 -7.68
CA ALA A 302 -34.18 10.24 -8.19
C ALA A 302 -35.12 11.03 -7.26
N VAL A 303 -34.79 11.04 -5.97
CA VAL A 303 -35.50 11.78 -4.93
C VAL A 303 -34.50 12.65 -4.18
N ARG A 304 -34.98 13.80 -3.71
CA ARG A 304 -34.17 14.72 -2.89
C ARG A 304 -33.63 13.98 -1.67
N PRO A 305 -32.31 13.93 -1.46
CA PRO A 305 -31.74 13.36 -0.24
C PRO A 305 -32.25 14.10 1.01
N GLN A 306 -32.52 13.36 2.09
CA GLN A 306 -32.90 13.90 3.39
C GLN A 306 -31.82 13.53 4.41
N GLY A 307 -31.39 14.50 5.22
CA GLY A 307 -30.36 14.27 6.24
C GLY A 307 -29.02 13.79 5.65
N PHE A 308 -28.60 14.38 4.52
CA PHE A 308 -27.38 13.99 3.82
C PHE A 308 -26.16 14.21 4.72
N ALA A 309 -25.53 13.11 5.14
CA ALA A 309 -24.33 13.14 5.96
C ALA A 309 -23.10 13.27 5.06
N MET A 310 -22.42 14.42 5.11
CA MET A 310 -21.17 14.58 4.40
C MET A 310 -20.08 13.69 5.00
N GLN A 311 -19.43 12.91 4.15
CA GLN A 311 -18.28 12.10 4.49
C GLN A 311 -17.41 11.92 3.24
N PHE A 312 -16.12 11.64 3.45
CA PHE A 312 -15.13 11.58 2.37
C PHE A 312 -14.35 10.26 2.39
N THR A 313 -14.85 9.24 3.08
CA THR A 313 -14.15 7.95 3.23
C THR A 313 -14.88 6.78 2.56
N LYS A 314 -16.14 6.98 2.16
CA LYS A 314 -17.01 5.95 1.57
C LYS A 314 -17.76 6.50 0.35
N PRO A 315 -18.11 5.66 -0.62
CA PRO A 315 -19.02 6.06 -1.70
C PRO A 315 -20.46 6.20 -1.18
N PHE A 316 -21.26 6.98 -1.90
CA PHE A 316 -22.69 7.17 -1.69
C PHE A 316 -23.49 6.28 -2.63
N SER A 317 -24.69 5.86 -2.20
CA SER A 317 -25.64 5.20 -3.10
C SER A 317 -26.46 6.23 -3.87
N THR A 318 -26.34 6.22 -5.20
CA THR A 318 -27.07 7.08 -6.13
C THR A 318 -28.02 6.25 -7.00
N MET A 319 -28.73 6.86 -7.95
CA MET A 319 -29.57 6.08 -8.87
C MET A 319 -28.78 5.22 -9.86
N THR A 320 -27.51 5.55 -10.09
CA THR A 320 -26.63 4.88 -11.06
C THR A 320 -25.73 3.82 -10.42
N GLY A 321 -25.78 3.68 -9.09
CA GLY A 321 -24.96 2.73 -8.34
C GLY A 321 -24.23 3.43 -7.19
N LEU A 322 -23.03 2.96 -6.89
CA LEU A 322 -22.14 3.68 -5.98
C LEU A 322 -21.44 4.80 -6.74
N ASP A 323 -21.39 5.98 -6.13
CA ASP A 323 -20.66 7.13 -6.64
C ASP A 323 -19.92 7.86 -5.52
N PHE A 324 -18.99 8.74 -5.87
CA PHE A 324 -18.27 9.57 -4.91
C PHE A 324 -18.39 11.05 -5.30
N TRP A 325 -17.49 11.87 -4.76
CA TRP A 325 -17.48 13.31 -5.02
C TRP A 325 -16.89 13.62 -6.39
N HIS A 326 -17.72 14.23 -7.22
CA HIS A 326 -17.31 14.93 -8.45
C HIS A 326 -16.85 16.35 -8.10
N LEU A 327 -16.08 16.93 -9.02
CA LEU A 327 -15.64 18.32 -9.00
C LEU A 327 -16.24 19.05 -10.20
N GLU A 328 -16.03 20.36 -10.28
CA GLU A 328 -16.46 21.13 -11.45
C GLU A 328 -15.77 20.66 -12.74
N GLY A 329 -16.47 20.75 -13.87
CA GLY A 329 -15.92 20.49 -15.21
C GLY A 329 -15.98 19.03 -15.67
N GLY A 330 -17.17 18.44 -15.61
CA GLY A 330 -17.48 17.14 -16.22
C GLY A 330 -16.83 15.96 -15.50
N ASP A 331 -16.00 15.20 -16.22
CA ASP A 331 -15.32 13.97 -15.76
C ASP A 331 -14.15 14.21 -14.79
N THR A 332 -14.36 15.11 -13.82
CA THR A 332 -13.38 15.46 -12.79
C THR A 332 -13.91 15.04 -11.42
N TYR A 333 -13.08 14.33 -10.66
CA TYR A 333 -13.43 13.64 -9.43
C TYR A 333 -12.48 14.06 -8.30
N LEU A 334 -12.98 14.01 -7.07
CA LEU A 334 -12.14 14.05 -5.88
C LEU A 334 -11.63 12.64 -5.59
N ARG A 335 -10.31 12.45 -5.53
CA ARG A 335 -9.68 11.15 -5.31
C ARG A 335 -8.89 11.14 -4.01
N MET A 336 -8.98 10.06 -3.24
CA MET A 336 -8.24 9.83 -2.00
C MET A 336 -6.87 9.19 -2.25
N TYR A 337 -5.89 9.53 -1.40
CA TYR A 337 -4.55 8.93 -1.41
C TYR A 337 -4.11 8.66 0.03
N ASN A 338 -3.40 7.56 0.24
CA ASN A 338 -2.77 7.28 1.53
C ASN A 338 -1.29 7.67 1.51
N ASP A 339 -1.01 8.94 1.74
CA ASP A 339 0.37 9.48 1.80
C ASP A 339 1.04 9.28 3.17
N ASN A 340 0.36 8.61 4.11
CA ASN A 340 0.99 8.24 5.37
C ASN A 340 2.18 7.30 5.12
N PRO A 341 3.25 7.36 5.92
CA PRO A 341 4.39 6.46 5.73
C PRO A 341 4.01 4.98 5.86
N LEU A 342 3.24 4.62 6.89
CA LEU A 342 2.77 3.25 7.16
C LEU A 342 1.33 3.18 7.68
N PHE A 343 0.83 4.21 8.37
CA PHE A 343 -0.52 4.19 8.95
C PHE A 343 -1.60 3.97 7.88
N GLY A 344 -2.57 3.10 8.18
CA GLY A 344 -3.68 2.78 7.28
C GLY A 344 -3.28 2.05 5.99
N HIS A 345 -2.01 1.66 5.81
CA HIS A 345 -1.59 0.84 4.68
C HIS A 345 -1.89 -0.64 4.91
N TRP A 346 -2.07 -1.37 3.81
CA TRP A 346 -2.29 -2.82 3.77
C TRP A 346 -1.18 -3.48 2.95
N ASN A 347 -0.27 -4.22 3.61
CA ASN A 347 0.79 -5.02 2.99
C ASN A 347 1.35 -6.06 3.97
N TYR A 348 1.95 -7.16 3.49
CA TYR A 348 2.39 -8.23 4.38
C TYR A 348 3.46 -7.83 5.43
N PRO A 349 4.49 -7.01 5.13
CA PRO A 349 5.49 -6.66 6.15
C PRO A 349 4.86 -5.87 7.30
N LEU A 350 3.88 -5.04 6.99
CA LEU A 350 3.09 -4.34 7.99
C LEU A 350 2.17 -5.28 8.75
N GLY A 351 1.61 -6.30 8.09
CA GLY A 351 0.86 -7.39 8.74
C GLY A 351 1.65 -8.03 9.89
N VAL A 352 2.90 -8.43 9.66
CA VAL A 352 3.76 -8.99 10.73
C VAL A 352 4.16 -7.94 11.76
N THR A 353 4.41 -6.69 11.34
CA THR A 353 4.71 -5.57 12.25
C THR A 353 3.59 -5.37 13.28
N LEU A 354 2.36 -5.25 12.80
CA LEU A 354 1.18 -5.07 13.63
C LEU A 354 0.91 -6.31 14.50
N TYR A 355 1.21 -7.53 14.02
CA TYR A 355 1.11 -8.72 14.86
C TYR A 355 2.09 -8.68 16.05
N GLY A 356 3.33 -8.22 15.83
CA GLY A 356 4.29 -8.03 16.93
C GLY A 356 3.85 -6.97 17.93
N LEU A 357 3.23 -5.89 17.47
CA LEU A 357 2.64 -4.88 18.34
C LEU A 357 1.50 -5.43 19.21
N VAL A 358 0.65 -6.32 18.69
CA VAL A 358 -0.42 -6.97 19.49
C VAL A 358 0.16 -7.79 20.64
N GLU A 359 1.19 -8.61 20.39
CA GLU A 359 1.81 -9.39 21.47
C GLU A 359 2.55 -8.48 22.46
N THR A 360 3.12 -7.38 21.98
CA THR A 360 3.79 -6.39 22.83
C THR A 360 2.79 -5.62 23.69
N GLU A 361 1.61 -5.26 23.16
CA GLU A 361 0.51 -4.68 23.92
C GLU A 361 0.12 -5.60 25.07
N ARG A 362 -0.12 -6.89 24.78
CA ARG A 362 -0.46 -7.91 25.79
C ARG A 362 0.61 -8.03 26.86
N MET A 363 1.88 -8.01 26.47
CA MET A 363 3.01 -8.02 27.40
C MET A 363 3.05 -6.76 28.26
N PHE A 364 2.89 -5.57 27.66
CA PHE A 364 3.01 -4.31 28.35
C PHE A 364 1.87 -4.02 29.33
N LYS A 365 0.76 -4.77 29.30
CA LYS A 365 -0.33 -4.63 30.29
C LYS A 365 0.19 -4.67 31.74
N ASP A 366 1.20 -5.49 32.01
CA ASP A 366 1.76 -5.66 33.35
C ASP A 366 3.01 -4.82 33.62
N PHE A 367 3.73 -4.40 32.57
CA PHE A 367 5.03 -3.71 32.69
C PHE A 367 4.98 -2.20 32.37
N ASP A 368 4.10 -1.79 31.44
CA ASP A 368 3.89 -0.40 31.02
C ASP A 368 2.44 -0.19 30.54
N PRO A 369 1.47 -0.06 31.48
CA PRO A 369 0.05 0.03 31.12
C PRO A 369 -0.30 1.23 30.24
N GLU A 370 0.43 2.34 30.38
CA GLU A 370 0.20 3.54 29.58
C GLU A 370 0.56 3.30 28.11
N LEU A 371 1.76 2.76 27.86
CA LEU A 371 2.18 2.43 26.51
C LEU A 371 1.30 1.32 25.90
N SER A 372 0.85 0.35 26.71
CA SER A 372 -0.13 -0.66 26.30
C SER A 372 -1.41 -0.02 25.74
N VAL A 373 -1.97 0.98 26.42
CA VAL A 373 -3.16 1.72 25.94
C VAL A 373 -2.88 2.46 24.63
N GLN A 374 -1.69 3.04 24.48
CA GLN A 374 -1.31 3.73 23.24
C GLN A 374 -1.22 2.76 22.05
N ILE A 375 -0.60 1.58 22.25
CA ILE A 375 -0.52 0.54 21.22
C ILE A 375 -1.93 0.07 20.84
N HIS A 376 -2.77 -0.23 21.83
CA HIS A 376 -4.17 -0.67 21.61
C HIS A 376 -4.94 0.33 20.73
N ALA A 377 -4.82 1.62 21.07
CA ALA A 377 -5.51 2.67 20.35
C ALA A 377 -4.97 2.82 18.91
N TYR A 378 -3.65 2.70 18.72
CA TYR A 378 -3.02 2.71 17.40
C TYR A 378 -3.50 1.56 16.52
N LEU A 379 -3.44 0.33 17.03
CA LEU A 379 -3.86 -0.88 16.32
C LEU A 379 -5.32 -0.79 15.85
N LYS A 380 -6.22 -0.38 16.76
CA LYS A 380 -7.64 -0.19 16.44
C LYS A 380 -7.82 0.82 15.30
N ARG A 381 -7.20 2.00 15.40
CA ARG A 381 -7.38 3.06 14.40
C ARG A 381 -6.77 2.70 13.04
N HIS A 382 -5.60 2.06 13.03
CA HIS A 382 -4.96 1.60 11.79
C HIS A 382 -5.85 0.63 11.00
N ILE A 383 -6.36 -0.40 11.67
CA ILE A 383 -7.17 -1.43 11.03
C ILE A 383 -8.54 -0.86 10.64
N GLN A 384 -9.15 -0.06 11.52
CA GLN A 384 -10.45 0.57 11.24
C GLN A 384 -10.36 1.52 10.03
N ALA A 385 -9.28 2.29 9.89
CA ALA A 385 -9.05 3.12 8.70
C ALA A 385 -8.97 2.30 7.41
N SER A 386 -8.39 1.09 7.46
CA SER A 386 -8.33 0.18 6.31
C SER A 386 -9.71 -0.40 5.96
N ILE A 387 -10.52 -0.72 6.97
CA ILE A 387 -11.89 -1.21 6.80
C ILE A 387 -12.79 -0.11 6.21
N ASP A 388 -12.75 1.09 6.79
CA ASP A 388 -13.67 2.16 6.43
C ASP A 388 -13.47 2.70 5.02
N THR A 389 -12.28 2.55 4.44
CA THR A 389 -11.94 3.05 3.11
C THR A 389 -11.92 1.96 2.04
N TYR A 390 -12.22 0.70 2.38
CA TYR A 390 -12.22 -0.41 1.42
C TYR A 390 -13.25 -0.23 0.29
N ASP A 391 -14.47 0.17 0.64
CA ASP A 391 -15.54 0.36 -0.35
C ASP A 391 -15.23 1.50 -1.31
N TYR A 392 -14.60 2.57 -0.80
CA TYR A 392 -14.07 3.63 -1.65
C TYR A 392 -12.97 3.08 -2.57
N ALA A 393 -11.99 2.34 -2.05
CA ALA A 393 -10.87 1.84 -2.84
C ALA A 393 -11.33 0.90 -3.98
N MET A 394 -12.35 0.07 -3.73
CA MET A 394 -12.99 -0.76 -4.76
C MET A 394 -13.73 0.09 -5.79
N TRP A 395 -14.52 1.07 -5.35
CA TRP A 395 -15.20 2.01 -6.25
C TRP A 395 -14.21 2.79 -7.13
N ASP A 396 -13.13 3.31 -6.54
CA ASP A 396 -12.06 4.05 -7.22
C ASP A 396 -11.40 3.17 -8.29
N LYS A 397 -11.02 1.95 -7.92
CA LYS A 397 -10.50 0.95 -8.86
C LYS A 397 -11.46 0.73 -10.03
N ASP A 398 -12.74 0.47 -9.77
CA ASP A 398 -13.69 0.10 -10.82
C ASP A 398 -14.10 1.30 -11.69
N THR A 399 -14.11 2.51 -11.11
CA THR A 399 -14.67 3.70 -11.74
C THR A 399 -13.61 4.61 -12.34
N LEU A 400 -12.45 4.81 -11.71
CA LEU A 400 -11.50 5.87 -12.04
C LEU A 400 -10.22 5.40 -12.76
N GLY A 401 -10.12 4.14 -13.19
CA GLY A 401 -9.04 3.70 -14.08
C GLY A 401 -8.33 2.40 -13.70
N GLY A 402 -8.75 1.71 -12.64
CA GLY A 402 -8.22 0.40 -12.26
C GLY A 402 -7.14 0.43 -11.19
N ALA A 403 -6.36 1.51 -11.10
CA ALA A 403 -5.28 1.67 -10.14
C ALA A 403 -5.66 2.66 -9.05
N THR A 404 -6.12 2.18 -7.90
CA THR A 404 -6.42 3.00 -6.71
C THR A 404 -5.14 3.44 -6.00
N ALA A 405 -5.14 4.65 -5.42
CA ALA A 405 -4.07 5.18 -4.57
C ALA A 405 -4.27 4.85 -3.07
N VAL A 406 -5.29 4.05 -2.76
CA VAL A 406 -5.57 3.52 -1.43
C VAL A 406 -5.79 2.01 -1.55
N HIS A 407 -5.13 1.22 -0.72
CA HIS A 407 -5.29 -0.24 -0.68
C HIS A 407 -5.04 -0.96 -2.02
N HIS A 408 -4.04 -0.52 -2.79
CA HIS A 408 -3.72 -1.09 -4.11
C HIS A 408 -3.47 -2.61 -4.06
N LEU A 409 -2.82 -3.14 -3.02
CA LEU A 409 -2.63 -4.59 -2.87
C LEU A 409 -3.97 -5.31 -2.64
N MET A 410 -4.74 -4.84 -1.65
CA MET A 410 -6.00 -5.48 -1.23
C MET A 410 -7.11 -5.44 -2.29
N THR A 411 -7.15 -4.39 -3.11
CA THR A 411 -8.17 -4.26 -4.18
C THR A 411 -7.85 -5.11 -5.40
N SER A 412 -6.59 -5.52 -5.59
CA SER A 412 -6.09 -6.24 -6.76
C SER A 412 -5.40 -7.53 -6.38
N LEU A 413 -6.06 -8.39 -5.59
CA LEU A 413 -5.50 -9.66 -5.12
C LEU A 413 -5.14 -10.61 -6.27
N ASP A 414 -3.86 -10.92 -6.40
CA ASP A 414 -3.31 -11.91 -7.31
C ASP A 414 -2.27 -12.82 -6.64
N SER A 415 -1.84 -12.47 -5.42
CA SER A 415 -0.88 -13.25 -4.63
C SER A 415 -1.22 -13.33 -3.14
N LEU A 416 -0.65 -14.33 -2.48
CA LEU A 416 -0.74 -14.47 -1.03
C LEU A 416 -0.09 -13.29 -0.27
N ASP A 417 0.95 -12.66 -0.84
CA ASP A 417 1.64 -11.49 -0.29
C ASP A 417 0.69 -10.29 -0.10
N ASP A 418 -0.41 -10.26 -0.86
CA ASP A 418 -1.35 -9.14 -0.85
C ASP A 418 -2.33 -9.15 0.30
N CYS A 419 -2.52 -10.29 0.96
CA CYS A 419 -3.63 -10.44 1.91
C CYS A 419 -3.33 -11.37 3.09
N GLY A 420 -2.44 -12.33 2.93
CA GLY A 420 -2.18 -13.40 3.88
C GLY A 420 -1.85 -12.94 5.30
N SER A 421 -0.67 -12.33 5.43
CA SER A 421 -0.18 -11.84 6.72
C SER A 421 -1.13 -10.80 7.32
N PHE A 422 -1.61 -9.83 6.52
CA PHE A 422 -2.45 -8.76 7.05
C PHE A 422 -3.84 -9.25 7.46
N GLY A 423 -4.49 -10.09 6.66
CA GLY A 423 -5.76 -10.74 7.00
C GLY A 423 -5.64 -11.62 8.25
N SER A 424 -4.51 -12.32 8.41
CA SER A 424 -4.19 -13.05 9.64
C SER A 424 -4.13 -12.11 10.84
N THR A 425 -3.46 -10.96 10.69
CA THR A 425 -3.32 -9.96 11.75
C THR A 425 -4.64 -9.28 12.11
N VAL A 426 -5.52 -9.00 11.14
CA VAL A 426 -6.88 -8.50 11.42
C VAL A 426 -7.63 -9.47 12.34
N LEU A 427 -7.59 -10.78 12.06
CA LEU A 427 -8.21 -11.80 12.91
C LEU A 427 -7.55 -11.92 14.30
N GLU A 428 -6.27 -11.60 14.41
CA GLU A 428 -5.56 -11.56 15.69
C GLU A 428 -5.97 -10.36 16.54
N ILE A 429 -5.99 -9.17 15.95
CA ILE A 429 -6.38 -7.91 16.60
C ILE A 429 -7.83 -7.97 17.06
N ALA A 430 -8.72 -8.51 16.23
CA ALA A 430 -10.15 -8.66 16.54
C ALA A 430 -10.45 -9.52 17.78
N LYS A 431 -9.47 -10.27 18.32
CA LYS A 431 -9.65 -11.01 19.59
C LYS A 431 -9.79 -10.09 20.79
N ASP A 432 -9.04 -8.97 20.78
CA ASP A 432 -8.90 -8.07 21.92
C ASP A 432 -9.40 -6.66 21.64
N HIS A 433 -9.71 -6.34 20.37
CA HIS A 433 -10.12 -5.01 19.93
C HIS A 433 -11.51 -5.03 19.29
N GLU A 434 -12.30 -4.02 19.60
CA GLU A 434 -13.58 -3.77 18.94
C GLU A 434 -13.37 -3.16 17.56
N LEU A 435 -13.40 -4.00 16.53
CA LEU A 435 -13.40 -3.61 15.12
C LEU A 435 -14.81 -3.74 14.54
N SER A 436 -15.22 -2.76 13.74
CA SER A 436 -16.54 -2.78 13.09
C SER A 436 -16.42 -3.16 11.62
N SER A 437 -17.32 -4.03 11.13
CA SER A 437 -17.48 -4.37 9.71
C SER A 437 -16.27 -5.01 9.02
N TYR A 438 -15.37 -5.66 9.77
CA TYR A 438 -14.16 -6.30 9.20
C TYR A 438 -14.48 -7.61 8.46
N GLU A 439 -15.69 -8.15 8.61
CA GLU A 439 -16.14 -9.43 8.04
C GLU A 439 -16.06 -9.44 6.51
N LYS A 440 -16.36 -8.30 5.87
CA LYS A 440 -16.27 -8.16 4.41
C LYS A 440 -14.83 -8.38 3.91
N LEU A 441 -13.86 -7.77 4.58
CA LEU A 441 -12.45 -7.94 4.24
C LEU A 441 -12.01 -9.39 4.45
N ILE A 442 -12.36 -9.98 5.59
CA ILE A 442 -12.01 -11.37 5.89
C ILE A 442 -12.66 -12.35 4.91
N ALA A 443 -13.88 -12.08 4.44
CA ALA A 443 -14.52 -12.88 3.41
C ALA A 443 -13.76 -12.82 2.07
N VAL A 444 -13.28 -11.64 1.67
CA VAL A 444 -12.49 -11.45 0.44
C VAL A 444 -11.14 -12.17 0.54
N VAL A 445 -10.42 -12.02 1.66
CA VAL A 445 -9.16 -12.75 1.88
C VAL A 445 -9.38 -14.26 1.94
N GLY A 446 -10.44 -14.70 2.62
CA GLY A 446 -10.82 -16.10 2.72
C GLY A 446 -11.15 -16.73 1.36
N ASP A 447 -11.94 -16.05 0.54
CA ASP A 447 -12.26 -16.50 -0.82
C ASP A 447 -10.99 -16.59 -1.69
N HIS A 448 -10.13 -15.56 -1.63
CA HIS A 448 -8.89 -15.57 -2.39
C HIS A 448 -7.99 -16.75 -2.02
N ILE A 449 -7.62 -16.88 -0.74
CA ILE A 449 -6.68 -17.92 -0.28
C ILE A 449 -7.28 -19.33 -0.43
N CYS A 450 -8.58 -19.50 -0.13
CA CYS A 450 -9.17 -20.84 -0.10
C CYS A 450 -9.65 -21.32 -1.48
N ARG A 451 -9.96 -20.42 -2.42
CA ARG A 451 -10.62 -20.80 -3.68
C ARG A 451 -9.90 -20.32 -4.94
N THR A 452 -9.38 -19.09 -4.97
CA THR A 452 -8.84 -18.53 -6.22
C THR A 452 -7.32 -18.59 -6.31
N GLN A 453 -6.59 -18.64 -5.18
CA GLN A 453 -5.13 -18.76 -5.18
C GLN A 453 -4.73 -20.02 -5.96
N PRO A 454 -3.86 -19.91 -6.98
CA PRO A 454 -3.42 -21.05 -7.76
C PRO A 454 -2.77 -22.15 -6.92
N ARG A 455 -3.05 -23.39 -7.33
CA ARG A 455 -2.53 -24.60 -6.69
C ARG A 455 -2.02 -25.59 -7.72
N LEU A 456 -0.98 -26.33 -7.34
CA LEU A 456 -0.54 -27.52 -8.04
C LEU A 456 -1.60 -28.63 -7.92
N ALA A 457 -1.46 -29.69 -8.72
CA ALA A 457 -2.39 -30.83 -8.72
C ALA A 457 -2.51 -31.53 -7.36
N ASP A 458 -1.50 -31.44 -6.49
CA ASP A 458 -1.52 -31.98 -5.13
C ASP A 458 -2.10 -31.02 -4.07
N GLY A 459 -2.59 -29.85 -4.49
CA GLY A 459 -3.21 -28.82 -3.65
C GLY A 459 -2.24 -27.83 -3.01
N THR A 460 -0.94 -27.94 -3.31
CA THR A 460 0.09 -26.99 -2.85
C THR A 460 -0.10 -25.65 -3.52
N PHE A 461 -0.13 -24.55 -2.76
CA PHE A 461 -0.13 -23.20 -3.32
C PHE A 461 1.09 -22.95 -4.19
N PHE A 462 0.95 -22.19 -5.27
CA PHE A 462 2.08 -21.68 -6.05
C PHE A 462 1.71 -20.36 -6.73
N ARG A 463 2.71 -19.70 -7.32
CA ARG A 463 2.59 -18.39 -7.94
C ARG A 463 2.43 -18.53 -9.46
N THR A 464 1.32 -18.05 -10.00
CA THR A 464 1.02 -17.92 -11.44
C THR A 464 -0.15 -16.94 -11.64
N GLY A 465 -0.32 -16.38 -12.84
CA GLY A 465 -1.37 -15.43 -13.16
C GLY A 465 -1.18 -14.08 -12.49
N LEU A 466 0.07 -13.70 -12.20
CA LEU A 466 0.39 -12.48 -11.48
C LEU A 466 0.39 -11.26 -12.42
N MET A 467 0.21 -10.07 -11.84
CA MET A 467 0.36 -8.79 -12.54
C MET A 467 1.80 -8.51 -12.99
N HIS A 468 2.76 -9.34 -12.59
CA HIS A 468 4.14 -9.30 -13.05
C HIS A 468 4.71 -10.66 -13.37
N GLU A 469 5.50 -10.70 -14.43
CA GLU A 469 6.10 -11.92 -14.97
C GLU A 469 7.21 -12.49 -14.07
N PHE A 470 7.82 -11.66 -13.22
CA PHE A 470 9.04 -12.04 -12.50
C PHE A 470 8.83 -13.18 -11.48
N HIS A 471 7.63 -13.34 -10.92
CA HIS A 471 7.30 -14.43 -9.97
C HIS A 471 6.44 -15.55 -10.60
N GLU A 472 6.22 -15.49 -11.91
CA GLU A 472 5.34 -16.43 -12.60
C GLU A 472 5.90 -17.87 -12.55
N ASN A 473 5.03 -18.86 -12.39
CA ASN A 473 5.38 -20.30 -12.34
C ASN A 473 6.44 -20.65 -11.28
N THR A 474 6.29 -20.15 -10.06
CA THR A 474 7.24 -20.42 -8.96
C THR A 474 6.56 -20.83 -7.65
N LEU A 475 7.31 -21.52 -6.78
CA LEU A 475 6.92 -21.86 -5.41
C LEU A 475 7.92 -21.23 -4.43
N TRP A 476 7.45 -20.40 -3.50
CA TRP A 476 8.31 -19.66 -2.58
C TRP A 476 8.08 -20.10 -1.14
N VAL A 477 9.13 -20.47 -0.41
CA VAL A 477 8.98 -20.91 0.98
C VAL A 477 8.22 -19.90 1.87
N ASP A 478 8.32 -18.62 1.54
CA ASP A 478 7.62 -17.48 2.14
C ASP A 478 6.08 -17.64 2.11
N ASP A 479 5.52 -18.30 1.10
CA ASP A 479 4.09 -18.54 0.95
C ASP A 479 3.51 -19.39 2.10
N LEU A 480 4.36 -20.12 2.85
CA LEU A 480 3.95 -20.74 4.10
C LEU A 480 3.50 -19.69 5.13
N TYR A 481 4.23 -18.58 5.28
CA TYR A 481 3.83 -17.49 6.17
C TYR A 481 2.67 -16.67 5.62
N MET A 482 2.59 -16.52 4.30
CA MET A 482 1.49 -15.79 3.68
C MET A 482 0.17 -16.58 3.68
N SER A 483 0.18 -17.87 3.99
CA SER A 483 -1.05 -18.69 3.98
C SER A 483 -1.37 -19.31 5.34
N VAL A 484 -0.42 -19.99 5.97
CA VAL A 484 -0.67 -20.86 7.14
C VAL A 484 -1.19 -20.09 8.35
N PRO A 485 -0.59 -18.98 8.81
CA PRO A 485 -1.10 -18.20 9.94
C PRO A 485 -2.52 -17.69 9.71
N PHE A 486 -2.87 -17.30 8.47
CA PHE A 486 -4.24 -16.93 8.12
C PHE A 486 -5.17 -18.13 8.21
N LEU A 487 -4.84 -19.25 7.55
CA LEU A 487 -5.65 -20.48 7.59
C LEU A 487 -5.91 -20.96 9.01
N CYS A 488 -4.91 -20.88 9.90
CA CYS A 488 -5.04 -21.20 11.32
C CYS A 488 -6.10 -20.34 12.03
N ARG A 489 -6.05 -19.02 11.85
CA ARG A 489 -6.99 -18.08 12.48
C ARG A 489 -8.37 -18.16 11.81
N TYR A 490 -8.40 -18.33 10.50
CA TYR A 490 -9.61 -18.45 9.69
C TYR A 490 -10.38 -19.73 10.00
N ALA A 491 -9.70 -20.86 10.26
CA ALA A 491 -10.33 -22.10 10.73
C ALA A 491 -11.21 -21.87 11.96
N ARG A 492 -10.70 -21.08 12.91
CA ARG A 492 -11.43 -20.74 14.13
C ARG A 492 -12.55 -19.73 13.87
N TYR A 493 -12.28 -18.71 13.06
CA TYR A 493 -13.27 -17.68 12.69
C TYR A 493 -14.48 -18.28 11.94
N ALA A 494 -14.22 -19.12 10.95
CA ALA A 494 -15.24 -19.79 10.14
C ALA A 494 -15.80 -21.07 10.79
N ALA A 495 -15.29 -21.45 11.97
CA ALA A 495 -15.61 -22.72 12.65
C ALA A 495 -15.49 -23.95 11.72
N ASN A 496 -14.47 -23.96 10.84
CA ASN A 496 -14.21 -25.04 9.89
C ASN A 496 -12.78 -25.57 10.02
N ALA A 497 -12.66 -26.83 10.48
CA ALA A 497 -11.38 -27.49 10.70
C ALA A 497 -10.64 -27.85 9.39
N GLU A 498 -11.32 -27.89 8.24
CA GLU A 498 -10.70 -28.21 6.94
C GLU A 498 -9.59 -27.20 6.56
N HIS A 499 -9.67 -25.97 7.07
CA HIS A 499 -8.61 -24.97 6.88
C HIS A 499 -7.31 -25.36 7.59
N LEU A 500 -7.38 -26.10 8.71
CA LEU A 500 -6.20 -26.67 9.37
C LEU A 500 -5.63 -27.87 8.59
N ASP A 501 -6.49 -28.68 7.98
CA ASP A 501 -6.06 -29.75 7.07
C ASP A 501 -5.32 -29.16 5.86
N ASP A 502 -5.81 -28.05 5.31
CA ASP A 502 -5.15 -27.35 4.23
C ASP A 502 -3.81 -26.74 4.65
N ALA A 503 -3.76 -26.06 5.79
CA ALA A 503 -2.50 -25.55 6.35
C ALA A 503 -1.47 -26.68 6.55
N ALA A 504 -1.89 -27.83 7.07
CA ALA A 504 -1.03 -29.01 7.22
C ALA A 504 -0.54 -29.56 5.86
N ARG A 505 -1.41 -29.59 4.84
CA ARG A 505 -1.07 -30.03 3.49
C ARG A 505 0.06 -29.18 2.89
N GLN A 506 0.00 -27.86 3.08
CA GLN A 506 1.00 -26.95 2.53
C GLN A 506 2.42 -27.35 2.96
N PHE A 507 2.68 -27.64 4.24
CA PHE A 507 4.04 -28.05 4.66
C PHE A 507 4.60 -29.27 3.92
N PHE A 508 3.77 -30.28 3.63
CA PHE A 508 4.23 -31.45 2.89
C PHE A 508 4.45 -31.15 1.41
N GLY A 509 3.57 -30.32 0.82
CA GLY A 509 3.71 -29.83 -0.54
C GLY A 509 5.01 -29.02 -0.73
N PHE A 510 5.22 -28.02 0.11
CA PHE A 510 6.43 -27.20 0.07
C PHE A 510 7.69 -28.02 0.37
N ALA A 511 7.66 -28.92 1.36
CA ALA A 511 8.81 -29.78 1.66
C ALA A 511 9.18 -30.70 0.49
N LYS A 512 8.21 -31.21 -0.27
CA LYS A 512 8.47 -32.04 -1.46
C LYS A 512 9.34 -31.34 -2.50
N TYR A 513 9.19 -30.02 -2.68
CA TYR A 513 9.92 -29.25 -3.69
C TYR A 513 11.15 -28.52 -3.13
N LEU A 514 11.10 -28.09 -1.87
CA LEU A 514 12.07 -27.14 -1.31
C LEU A 514 12.97 -27.73 -0.21
N TYR A 515 12.60 -28.86 0.41
CA TYR A 515 13.38 -29.39 1.53
C TYR A 515 14.73 -29.96 1.10
N MET A 516 15.79 -29.43 1.68
CA MET A 516 17.18 -29.82 1.45
C MET A 516 17.59 -30.87 2.49
N SER A 517 17.29 -32.15 2.23
CA SER A 517 17.36 -33.22 3.23
C SER A 517 18.74 -33.39 3.90
N GLU A 518 19.84 -33.24 3.16
CA GLU A 518 21.19 -33.37 3.72
C GLU A 518 21.53 -32.28 4.73
N GLN A 519 21.00 -31.08 4.51
CA GLN A 519 21.30 -29.90 5.33
C GLN A 519 20.22 -29.67 6.39
N GLN A 520 19.03 -30.26 6.19
CA GLN A 520 17.80 -30.03 6.95
C GLN A 520 17.35 -28.56 6.91
N LEU A 521 17.44 -27.94 5.73
CA LEU A 521 17.04 -26.56 5.45
C LEU A 521 15.98 -26.53 4.34
N MET A 522 15.44 -25.36 4.03
CA MET A 522 14.57 -25.12 2.89
C MET A 522 15.30 -24.28 1.84
N SER A 523 15.18 -24.68 0.57
CA SER A 523 15.47 -23.81 -0.57
C SER A 523 14.45 -22.67 -0.58
N HIS A 524 14.88 -21.47 -0.99
CA HIS A 524 14.00 -20.31 -1.06
C HIS A 524 12.89 -20.50 -2.10
N VAL A 525 13.25 -20.87 -3.34
CA VAL A 525 12.31 -20.95 -4.46
C VAL A 525 12.48 -22.24 -5.25
N TYR A 526 11.37 -22.73 -5.83
CA TYR A 526 11.33 -23.69 -6.92
C TYR A 526 10.79 -22.99 -8.17
N ASP A 527 11.54 -23.04 -9.26
CA ASP A 527 11.20 -22.50 -10.58
C ASP A 527 10.68 -23.65 -11.45
N PHE A 528 9.38 -23.61 -11.80
CA PHE A 528 8.76 -24.67 -12.60
C PHE A 528 9.09 -24.57 -14.08
N ASP A 529 9.39 -23.38 -14.61
CA ASP A 529 9.78 -23.20 -16.00
C ASP A 529 11.14 -23.86 -16.27
N ARG A 530 12.05 -23.79 -15.29
CA ARG A 530 13.35 -24.45 -15.34
C ARG A 530 13.37 -25.83 -14.68
N ASN A 531 12.30 -26.17 -13.95
CA ASN A 531 12.17 -27.39 -13.16
C ASN A 531 13.34 -27.59 -12.17
N ILE A 532 13.69 -26.54 -11.41
CA ILE A 532 14.79 -26.54 -10.44
C ILE A 532 14.42 -25.84 -9.13
N ALA A 533 14.92 -26.36 -8.01
CA ALA A 533 15.04 -25.58 -6.79
C ALA A 533 16.28 -24.68 -6.86
N THR A 534 16.22 -23.45 -6.35
CA THR A 534 17.39 -22.56 -6.32
C THR A 534 18.53 -23.13 -5.46
N GLY A 535 18.20 -23.98 -4.48
CA GLY A 535 19.17 -24.61 -3.58
C GLY A 535 19.80 -23.63 -2.59
N ILE A 536 19.19 -22.44 -2.42
CA ILE A 536 19.70 -21.38 -1.55
C ILE A 536 18.86 -21.32 -0.29
N PRO A 537 19.44 -21.65 0.89
CA PRO A 537 18.76 -21.51 2.16
C PRO A 537 18.84 -20.06 2.65
N TRP A 538 18.03 -19.20 2.03
CA TRP A 538 17.89 -17.81 2.44
C TRP A 538 17.26 -17.73 3.83
N GLY A 539 17.87 -16.93 4.71
CA GLY A 539 17.54 -16.85 6.12
C GLY A 539 16.07 -16.54 6.37
N ARG A 540 15.56 -15.42 5.83
CA ARG A 540 14.18 -14.99 6.08
C ARG A 540 13.15 -16.02 5.60
N GLY A 541 13.29 -16.55 4.39
CA GLY A 541 12.39 -17.60 3.89
C GLY A 541 12.36 -18.86 4.78
N ASN A 542 13.52 -19.29 5.28
CA ASN A 542 13.61 -20.41 6.24
C ASN A 542 12.99 -20.07 7.61
N GLY A 543 13.16 -18.83 8.06
CA GLY A 543 12.49 -18.29 9.23
C GLY A 543 10.97 -18.38 9.07
N TRP A 544 10.42 -17.94 7.93
CA TRP A 544 8.98 -18.00 7.66
C TRP A 544 8.45 -19.43 7.68
N ALA A 545 9.21 -20.39 7.15
CA ALA A 545 8.84 -21.81 7.23
C ALA A 545 8.69 -22.28 8.69
N LEU A 546 9.70 -22.04 9.53
CA LEU A 546 9.69 -22.55 10.90
C LEU A 546 8.70 -21.80 11.80
N PHE A 547 8.64 -20.47 11.65
CA PHE A 547 7.71 -19.63 12.38
C PHE A 547 6.26 -20.04 12.08
N SER A 548 5.91 -20.21 10.81
CA SER A 548 4.56 -20.64 10.42
C SER A 548 4.23 -22.05 10.85
N LEU A 549 5.22 -22.96 10.87
CA LEU A 549 5.02 -24.31 11.38
C LEU A 549 4.73 -24.28 12.89
N SER A 550 5.37 -23.37 13.63
CA SER A 550 5.06 -23.15 15.05
C SER A 550 3.64 -22.58 15.24
N GLU A 551 3.20 -21.64 14.40
CA GLU A 551 1.82 -21.11 14.43
C GLU A 551 0.79 -22.22 14.24
N LEU A 552 1.01 -23.10 13.26
CA LEU A 552 0.15 -24.25 13.02
C LEU A 552 0.13 -25.22 14.21
N LEU A 553 1.31 -25.62 14.70
CA LEU A 553 1.41 -26.62 15.78
C LEU A 553 0.79 -26.15 17.11
N MET A 554 0.71 -24.85 17.37
CA MET A 554 0.03 -24.30 18.55
C MET A 554 -1.49 -24.52 18.53
N VAL A 555 -2.10 -24.55 17.35
CA VAL A 555 -3.57 -24.66 17.21
C VAL A 555 -4.03 -26.00 16.63
N LEU A 556 -3.12 -26.79 16.06
CA LEU A 556 -3.44 -28.07 15.44
C LEU A 556 -3.87 -29.11 16.52
N PRO A 557 -5.05 -29.74 16.40
CA PRO A 557 -5.53 -30.71 17.38
C PRO A 557 -4.54 -31.85 17.61
N VAL A 558 -4.39 -32.28 18.86
CA VAL A 558 -3.49 -33.39 19.24
C VAL A 558 -3.82 -34.70 18.50
N THR A 559 -5.08 -34.89 18.11
CA THR A 559 -5.60 -36.03 17.37
C THR A 559 -5.44 -35.91 15.85
N HIS A 560 -4.97 -34.77 15.33
CA HIS A 560 -4.86 -34.55 13.89
C HIS A 560 -3.86 -35.53 13.26
N PRO A 561 -4.22 -36.24 12.17
CA PRO A 561 -3.45 -37.37 11.65
C PRO A 561 -2.05 -36.99 11.17
N LYS A 562 -1.83 -35.72 10.78
CA LYS A 562 -0.52 -35.21 10.33
C LYS A 562 0.34 -34.61 11.43
N ARG A 563 -0.16 -34.45 12.66
CA ARG A 563 0.54 -33.71 13.71
C ARG A 563 1.91 -34.29 14.04
N THR A 564 2.02 -35.60 14.16
CA THR A 564 3.30 -36.28 14.44
C THR A 564 4.34 -36.01 13.34
N GLN A 565 3.91 -36.04 12.07
CA GLN A 565 4.79 -35.78 10.93
C GLN A 565 5.22 -34.31 10.88
N LEU A 566 4.33 -33.38 11.22
CA LEU A 566 4.64 -31.94 11.31
C LEU A 566 5.60 -31.63 12.46
N ILE A 567 5.44 -32.27 13.62
CA ILE A 567 6.41 -32.16 14.73
C ILE A 567 7.77 -32.72 14.31
N ALA A 568 7.82 -33.83 13.60
CA ALA A 568 9.08 -34.37 13.08
C ALA A 568 9.76 -33.40 12.09
N LEU A 569 8.98 -32.80 11.17
CA LEU A 569 9.49 -31.76 10.28
C LEU A 569 10.01 -30.54 11.05
N PHE A 570 9.26 -30.08 12.05
CA PHE A 570 9.67 -28.97 12.92
C PHE A 570 10.99 -29.26 13.62
N ARG A 571 11.14 -30.44 14.23
CA ARG A 571 12.39 -30.89 14.87
C ARG A 571 13.56 -30.93 13.89
N ASN A 572 13.34 -31.48 12.69
CA ASN A 572 14.39 -31.58 11.68
C ASN A 572 14.89 -30.20 11.22
N LEU A 573 13.96 -29.29 10.94
CA LEU A 573 14.29 -27.91 10.57
C LEU A 573 14.99 -27.19 11.72
N SER A 574 14.45 -27.26 12.94
CA SER A 574 15.06 -26.64 14.12
C SER A 574 16.49 -27.15 14.36
N ALA A 575 16.73 -28.46 14.22
CA ALA A 575 18.07 -29.03 14.33
C ALA A 575 19.02 -28.54 13.22
N GLY A 576 18.51 -28.41 12.00
CA GLY A 576 19.23 -27.83 10.86
C GLY A 576 19.69 -26.40 11.13
N TYR A 577 18.77 -25.56 11.60
CA TYR A 577 19.06 -24.17 11.91
C TYR A 577 20.00 -24.05 13.10
N LEU A 578 19.74 -24.72 14.22
CA LEU A 578 20.55 -24.57 15.44
C LEU A 578 22.05 -24.85 15.19
N ARG A 579 22.41 -25.76 14.27
CA ARG A 579 23.80 -26.02 13.86
C ARG A 579 24.50 -24.83 13.18
N LEU A 580 23.73 -23.89 12.66
CA LEU A 580 24.18 -22.73 11.89
C LEU A 580 24.11 -21.43 12.70
N GLN A 581 23.66 -21.48 13.96
CA GLN A 581 23.70 -20.35 14.87
C GLN A 581 25.16 -19.97 15.15
N ASP A 582 25.48 -18.68 15.04
CA ASP A 582 26.84 -18.19 15.23
C ASP A 582 27.20 -17.95 16.71
N ASP A 583 28.43 -17.49 16.96
CA ASP A 583 28.95 -17.25 18.30
C ASP A 583 28.23 -16.09 19.02
N LYS A 584 27.63 -15.17 18.27
CA LYS A 584 26.80 -14.07 18.77
C LYS A 584 25.34 -14.44 18.94
N GLY A 585 24.95 -15.66 18.54
CA GLY A 585 23.57 -16.13 18.59
C GLY A 585 22.73 -15.76 17.36
N MET A 586 23.32 -15.05 16.42
CA MET A 586 22.65 -14.62 15.19
C MET A 586 22.69 -15.73 14.13
N PHE A 587 21.85 -15.57 13.13
CA PHE A 587 21.86 -16.37 11.92
C PHE A 587 22.19 -15.50 10.72
N HIS A 588 22.77 -16.11 9.69
CA HIS A 588 23.27 -15.41 8.54
C HIS A 588 22.24 -15.36 7.40
N GLN A 589 22.29 -14.29 6.61
CA GLN A 589 21.42 -14.03 5.46
C GLN A 589 21.33 -15.23 4.51
N VAL A 590 22.44 -15.91 4.25
CA VAL A 590 22.46 -17.23 3.63
C VAL A 590 22.94 -18.21 4.69
N LEU A 591 22.05 -19.06 5.18
CA LEU A 591 22.26 -19.82 6.43
C LEU A 591 23.51 -20.70 6.40
N ASN A 592 23.85 -21.26 5.23
CA ASN A 592 25.02 -22.11 5.04
C ASN A 592 26.26 -21.36 4.49
N MET A 593 26.32 -20.03 4.66
CA MET A 593 27.45 -19.18 4.25
C MET A 593 27.75 -18.16 5.36
N LYS A 594 28.70 -18.49 6.24
CA LYS A 594 29.06 -17.68 7.42
C LYS A 594 29.61 -16.30 7.05
N GLU A 595 30.10 -16.14 5.83
CA GLU A 595 30.62 -14.87 5.31
C GLU A 595 29.50 -13.90 4.91
N SER A 596 28.26 -14.40 4.74
CA SER A 596 27.11 -13.52 4.53
C SER A 596 26.77 -12.79 5.83
N TYR A 597 26.16 -11.60 5.74
CA TYR A 597 25.91 -10.79 6.92
C TYR A 597 24.90 -11.45 7.87
N GLN A 598 25.01 -11.14 9.17
CA GLN A 598 24.02 -11.54 10.19
C GLN A 598 22.69 -10.85 9.92
N GLU A 599 21.59 -11.60 9.89
CA GLU A 599 20.28 -11.10 9.50
C GLU A 599 19.27 -11.23 10.66
N SER A 600 18.64 -10.11 10.99
CA SER A 600 17.88 -9.96 12.23
C SER A 600 16.50 -10.61 12.16
N SER A 601 15.81 -10.55 11.01
CA SER A 601 14.44 -11.08 10.90
C SER A 601 14.39 -12.61 11.01
N CYS A 602 15.31 -13.32 10.36
CA CYS A 602 15.40 -14.78 10.47
C CYS A 602 15.85 -15.23 11.85
N THR A 603 16.80 -14.52 12.46
CA THR A 603 17.22 -14.78 13.84
C THR A 603 16.04 -14.70 14.80
N ALA A 604 15.21 -13.66 14.68
CA ALA A 604 14.02 -13.50 15.50
C ALA A 604 13.00 -14.63 15.29
N MET A 605 12.75 -15.04 14.04
CA MET A 605 11.84 -16.15 13.74
C MET A 605 12.28 -17.48 14.34
N PHE A 606 13.58 -17.78 14.26
CA PHE A 606 14.11 -18.99 14.89
C PHE A 606 14.00 -18.91 16.40
N ALA A 607 14.27 -17.75 17.02
CA ALA A 607 14.09 -17.56 18.46
C ALA A 607 12.62 -17.79 18.90
N CYS A 608 11.65 -17.22 18.19
CA CYS A 608 10.21 -17.46 18.42
C CYS A 608 9.87 -18.95 18.36
N ALA A 609 10.25 -19.61 17.27
CA ALA A 609 9.94 -21.02 17.07
C ALA A 609 10.63 -21.92 18.11
N PHE A 610 11.90 -21.65 18.44
CA PHE A 610 12.61 -22.38 19.49
C PHE A 610 11.91 -22.24 20.84
N SER A 611 11.54 -21.01 21.23
CA SER A 611 10.77 -20.77 22.45
C SER A 611 9.47 -21.59 22.46
N ARG A 612 8.66 -21.48 21.41
CA ARG A 612 7.39 -22.20 21.30
C ARG A 612 7.57 -23.71 21.36
N GLY A 613 8.57 -24.25 20.67
CA GLY A 613 8.89 -25.68 20.71
C GLY A 613 9.28 -26.18 22.11
N VAL A 614 9.99 -25.37 22.89
CA VAL A 614 10.31 -25.68 24.29
C VAL A 614 9.05 -25.64 25.15
N ARG A 615 8.28 -24.54 25.12
CA ARG A 615 7.08 -24.36 25.97
C ARG A 615 5.99 -25.40 25.71
N HIS A 616 5.85 -25.85 24.47
CA HIS A 616 4.83 -26.83 24.07
C HIS A 616 5.34 -28.28 24.05
N GLY A 617 6.56 -28.54 24.52
CA GLY A 617 7.11 -29.90 24.64
C GLY A 617 7.30 -30.60 23.29
N TRP A 618 7.61 -29.85 22.23
CA TRP A 618 7.81 -30.43 20.91
C TRP A 618 9.21 -31.02 20.75
N TYR A 619 10.20 -30.65 21.56
CA TYR A 619 11.55 -31.23 21.50
C TYR A 619 11.70 -32.43 22.43
N GLU A 620 12.50 -33.42 22.00
CA GLU A 620 12.89 -34.54 22.87
C GLU A 620 13.91 -34.10 23.91
N ASP A 621 14.91 -33.31 23.47
CA ASP A 621 15.82 -32.56 24.33
C ASP A 621 15.58 -31.05 24.13
N PRO A 622 14.89 -30.37 25.06
CA PRO A 622 14.55 -28.96 24.90
C PRO A 622 15.71 -28.01 25.23
N GLN A 623 16.73 -28.45 25.95
CA GLN A 623 17.76 -27.56 26.49
C GLN A 623 18.57 -26.83 25.40
N PRO A 624 19.05 -27.49 24.32
CA PRO A 624 19.79 -26.80 23.26
C PRO A 624 18.97 -25.71 22.56
N TYR A 625 17.66 -25.91 22.41
CA TYR A 625 16.77 -24.95 21.77
C TYR A 625 16.40 -23.80 22.71
N ARG A 626 16.28 -24.07 24.02
CA ARG A 626 16.14 -23.02 25.04
C ARG A 626 17.34 -22.10 25.01
N ASP A 627 18.54 -22.67 25.05
CA ASP A 627 19.80 -21.90 25.01
C ASP A 627 19.96 -21.16 23.67
N GLY A 628 19.60 -21.80 22.56
CA GLY A 628 19.59 -21.17 21.24
C GLY A 628 18.65 -19.97 21.16
N CYS A 629 17.44 -20.06 21.73
CA CYS A 629 16.49 -18.94 21.81
C CYS A 629 17.04 -17.78 22.65
N ILE A 630 17.57 -18.07 23.84
CA ILE A 630 18.19 -17.07 24.72
C ILE A 630 19.32 -16.36 23.98
N LYS A 631 20.25 -17.12 23.39
CA LYS A 631 21.40 -16.58 22.67
C LYS A 631 20.99 -15.73 21.46
N ALA A 632 19.94 -16.14 20.73
CA ALA A 632 19.41 -15.36 19.62
C ALA A 632 18.82 -14.02 20.08
N CYS A 633 18.10 -13.99 21.20
CA CYS A 633 17.55 -12.74 21.74
C CYS A 633 18.64 -11.81 22.27
N GLU A 634 19.68 -12.35 22.93
CA GLU A 634 20.85 -11.56 23.32
C GLU A 634 21.59 -11.00 22.09
N GLY A 635 21.76 -11.80 21.04
CA GLY A 635 22.34 -11.34 19.77
C GLY A 635 21.52 -10.23 19.12
N LEU A 636 20.19 -10.34 19.11
CA LEU A 636 19.30 -9.30 18.59
C LEU A 636 19.42 -8.00 19.40
N LYS A 637 19.41 -8.06 20.73
CA LYS A 637 19.64 -6.89 21.58
C LYS A 637 21.03 -6.30 21.36
N GLU A 638 22.05 -7.12 21.15
CA GLU A 638 23.43 -6.65 20.94
C GLU A 638 23.64 -6.02 19.56
N MET A 639 23.03 -6.56 18.50
CA MET A 639 23.38 -6.28 17.10
C MET A 639 22.29 -5.59 16.29
N ALA A 640 21.03 -5.77 16.66
CA ALA A 640 19.87 -5.36 15.87
C ALA A 640 19.09 -4.19 16.47
N ILE A 641 19.20 -3.93 17.77
CA ILE A 641 18.38 -2.91 18.46
C ILE A 641 19.30 -1.88 19.09
N ASP A 642 19.03 -0.60 18.81
CA ASP A 642 19.74 0.50 19.45
C ASP A 642 18.89 1.30 20.45
N THR A 643 19.55 2.14 21.24
CA THR A 643 18.92 2.97 22.27
C THR A 643 17.94 4.02 21.73
N ASP A 644 17.98 4.33 20.43
CA ASP A 644 17.04 5.24 19.77
C ASP A 644 15.82 4.49 19.18
N GLY A 645 15.76 3.17 19.41
CA GLY A 645 14.70 2.28 18.95
C GLY A 645 14.86 1.80 17.50
N HIS A 646 15.99 2.08 16.85
CA HIS A 646 16.19 1.61 15.48
C HIS A 646 16.36 0.10 15.43
N VAL A 647 15.91 -0.46 14.31
CA VAL A 647 16.05 -1.87 13.98
C VAL A 647 17.02 -2.05 12.80
N TRP A 648 18.16 -2.69 13.09
CA TRP A 648 19.27 -2.93 12.18
C TRP A 648 19.29 -4.36 11.65
N GLY A 649 19.99 -4.57 10.53
CA GLY A 649 20.28 -5.92 10.02
C GLY A 649 19.08 -6.65 9.42
N VAL A 650 17.99 -5.95 9.11
CA VAL A 650 16.81 -6.53 8.47
C VAL A 650 16.98 -6.45 6.96
N CYS A 651 17.03 -7.61 6.31
CA CYS A 651 17.14 -7.69 4.86
C CYS A 651 15.91 -7.05 4.19
N ARG A 652 16.09 -6.18 3.18
CA ARG A 652 14.97 -5.58 2.44
C ARG A 652 14.16 -6.64 1.67
N GLY A 653 12.98 -6.28 1.14
CA GLY A 653 12.18 -7.14 0.26
C GLY A 653 13.03 -7.77 -0.86
N SER A 654 12.88 -9.07 -1.07
CA SER A 654 13.72 -9.87 -1.98
C SER A 654 12.96 -10.27 -3.23
N GLU A 655 13.68 -10.33 -4.34
CA GLU A 655 13.32 -11.16 -5.48
C GLU A 655 13.90 -12.58 -5.27
N PHE A 656 14.06 -13.36 -6.34
CA PHE A 656 14.80 -14.62 -6.26
C PHE A 656 15.96 -14.70 -7.24
N SER A 657 16.96 -15.50 -6.89
CA SER A 657 18.12 -15.77 -7.71
C SER A 657 18.60 -17.20 -7.48
N CYS A 658 19.30 -17.76 -8.47
CA CYS A 658 20.07 -19.00 -8.31
C CYS A 658 21.50 -18.74 -7.80
N SER A 659 21.85 -17.49 -7.47
CA SER A 659 23.17 -17.11 -6.95
C SER A 659 23.13 -16.79 -5.46
N LYS A 660 23.92 -17.49 -4.64
CA LYS A 660 24.09 -17.13 -3.22
C LYS A 660 24.69 -15.74 -3.03
N HIS A 661 25.50 -15.27 -3.98
CA HIS A 661 26.13 -13.95 -3.93
C HIS A 661 25.11 -12.82 -4.03
N TYR A 662 24.04 -13.00 -4.83
CA TYR A 662 22.93 -12.05 -4.85
C TYR A 662 22.37 -11.83 -3.44
N TYR A 663 22.03 -12.91 -2.74
CA TYR A 663 21.51 -12.83 -1.37
C TYR A 663 22.51 -12.23 -0.38
N ALA A 664 23.79 -12.63 -0.48
CA ALA A 664 24.82 -12.26 0.48
C ALA A 664 25.39 -10.85 0.28
N GLN A 665 25.40 -10.32 -0.96
CA GLN A 665 26.17 -9.12 -1.33
C GLN A 665 25.33 -8.02 -1.98
N GLU A 666 24.21 -8.35 -2.63
CA GLU A 666 23.39 -7.38 -3.36
C GLU A 666 22.05 -7.09 -2.66
N LEU A 667 21.47 -8.11 -2.03
CA LEU A 667 20.27 -8.03 -1.22
C LEU A 667 20.65 -7.60 0.21
N LEU A 668 20.90 -6.30 0.35
CA LEU A 668 21.41 -5.70 1.57
C LEU A 668 20.29 -5.25 2.54
N PRO A 669 20.59 -5.13 3.83
CA PRO A 669 19.63 -4.70 4.83
C PRO A 669 19.21 -3.23 4.66
N ARG A 670 18.01 -2.92 5.14
CA ARG A 670 17.45 -1.57 5.26
C ARG A 670 17.18 -1.27 6.74
N LEU A 671 17.49 -0.05 7.16
CA LEU A 671 17.21 0.43 8.52
C LEU A 671 15.70 0.56 8.73
N ASP A 672 15.20 0.15 9.90
CA ASP A 672 13.79 0.23 10.29
C ASP A 672 12.85 -0.45 9.29
N ASP A 673 13.31 -1.55 8.69
CA ASP A 673 12.54 -2.28 7.70
C ASP A 673 11.43 -3.13 8.37
N THR A 674 10.20 -2.97 7.88
CA THR A 674 8.97 -3.56 8.46
C THR A 674 8.95 -5.09 8.41
N HIS A 675 9.79 -5.74 7.61
CA HIS A 675 9.90 -7.20 7.62
C HIS A 675 10.46 -7.72 8.95
N GLY A 676 11.20 -6.90 9.71
CA GLY A 676 11.90 -7.28 10.93
C GLY A 676 11.28 -6.75 12.24
N ILE A 677 10.65 -5.56 12.22
CA ILE A 677 10.18 -4.88 13.44
C ILE A 677 9.25 -5.78 14.26
N GLY A 678 8.16 -6.25 13.65
CA GLY A 678 7.18 -7.07 14.36
C GLY A 678 7.74 -8.40 14.84
N ILE A 679 8.57 -9.05 14.02
CA ILE A 679 9.06 -10.39 14.36
C ILE A 679 10.13 -10.35 15.46
N ILE A 680 10.91 -9.28 15.54
CA ILE A 680 11.83 -9.03 16.67
C ILE A 680 11.03 -8.76 17.95
N LEU A 681 9.97 -7.96 17.90
CA LEU A 681 9.07 -7.76 19.04
C LEU A 681 8.47 -9.09 19.52
N LEU A 682 8.02 -9.94 18.59
CA LEU A 682 7.52 -11.28 18.91
C LEU A 682 8.59 -12.15 19.58
N ALA A 683 9.84 -12.10 19.11
CA ALA A 683 10.93 -12.88 19.69
C ALA A 683 11.22 -12.47 21.13
N LEU A 684 11.23 -11.16 21.42
CA LEU A 684 11.40 -10.64 22.78
C LEU A 684 10.24 -11.08 23.69
N CYS A 685 9.00 -10.99 23.20
CA CYS A 685 7.82 -11.45 23.94
C CYS A 685 7.87 -12.95 24.23
N ASP A 686 8.20 -13.78 23.23
CA ASP A 686 8.25 -15.24 23.38
C ASP A 686 9.45 -15.69 24.22
N ARG A 687 10.54 -14.93 24.24
CA ARG A 687 11.67 -15.15 25.16
C ARG A 687 11.26 -14.94 26.61
N MET A 688 10.52 -13.88 26.93
CA MET A 688 10.04 -13.65 28.30
C MET A 688 9.11 -14.75 28.80
N LYS A 689 8.36 -15.41 27.90
CA LYS A 689 7.49 -16.55 28.25
C LYS A 689 8.27 -17.85 28.57
N LEU A 690 9.61 -17.88 28.46
CA LEU A 690 10.46 -19.03 28.81
C LEU A 690 11.01 -19.00 30.24
N ASP A 691 10.92 -17.85 30.90
CA ASP A 691 11.23 -17.69 32.32
C ASP A 691 10.01 -18.06 33.16
#